data_AF-C8XDD2-F1
#
_entry.id   AF-C8XDD2-F1
#
_cell.length_a   1.000
_cell.length_b   1.000
_cell.length_c   1.000
_cell.angle_alpha   90.00
_cell.angle_beta   90.00
_cell.angle_gamma   90.00
#
_symmetry.space_group_name_H-M   'P 1'
#
loop_
_entity.id
_entity.type
_entity.pdbx_description
1 polymer ?
#
loop_
_entity_poly.entity_id
_entity_poly.type
_entity_poly.pdbx_seq_one_letter_code
_entity_poly.pdbx_strand_id
1 'polypeptide(L)'
;MTDVEHAPVEQVQVQRGVYHDSVSLLRVSQAAADVPGISAAQVAMATALNLDRAQALGFEIPEDLTANDLVITLRATDAAALAAGSAAVEQALAVRAPIATAGGEAPARTVRAAARANPDAGVVLLSVPGPAVLGEALDAIEAGRHVMIFSDNVPVADEIAIKTAARAAGVLAMGPDCGTTLLGGIGLGFANVLRAHPGPRVGIVAASGTGAQHLIALLDDAEVAVSHVLGVGGRDLSADVGGLSTGAALAVLDADPGTDHIVLISKPADRTVAARIRAVADRLTTPVSLLVIGPGQGDLTAGAERVISALGARPPVWPRWGRAAPAGRRGALRGLYSGGTLADEAMLVLADLIGDVRSNIPLRPELALAPAGPGRARLAGSGHAVVDLGDDEFTVGRPHPMIDPTLRLALLAEQAADPDVTVVLLDVVLGHAADADPAAGLAPAIRHARAAADEQGRALAVVIALCGTAADPQDRERQARALAGAGAAVFASNAAAARAAAAFARPGDRSGIPAGAVPATDAPTDADPGEPAAAPPVRSDLLTAPAGVICAGVDLLADALRAQAVPVVPVQYRPAAVADESALHAVLADPRRAAANAHATRRMLDVRAELVAVRPAREALGLRPGEFAHAGPPITFDRASGPLRGALIGAMLFEGLAADADDAQARLAAGDGISLTPCHDRHAVGPMAGVISPSMWLFELADRATGARAFCSLNEGLGKVLRYGAYGPEVIDRLRWMTGVLGPALAASVRATGPVDITAIIGQMIQMGDEGHNRNRAGTLMLLRELMPALITSGLPANDVAQVARFVSTNDHFFLNLVMPTGKLMGDAAAGVPGSSIVTAMCRNGTDFGIRVSGTGDEWFTGPALYPEGLFLPGFGPDDANPDIGDSAITETMGIGGMAMATAPAIVRFVGGTVPDALAVSRRMYEITEAENPAFAIPILEFRGAPTGIDVTRVLRTGILPQINTGMAGREAGTGQVGAGLVTPPMDCFTAAVHGLAARVPAG
;
A
#
# COMPACT_ATOMS: atom_id res chain seq x y z
N MET A 1 -13.33 -41.77 -42.30
CA MET A 1 -13.51 -41.26 -40.93
C MET A 1 -13.48 -39.76 -41.05
N THR A 2 -14.66 -39.15 -40.92
CA THR A 2 -14.84 -37.70 -40.90
C THR A 2 -14.29 -37.17 -39.58
N ASP A 3 -13.25 -36.34 -39.64
CA ASP A 3 -12.79 -35.56 -38.49
C ASP A 3 -13.93 -34.66 -38.03
N VAL A 4 -14.49 -34.99 -36.87
CA VAL A 4 -15.39 -34.10 -36.14
C VAL A 4 -14.47 -33.13 -35.40
N GLU A 5 -14.23 -31.96 -35.98
CA GLU A 5 -13.68 -30.81 -35.26
C GLU A 5 -14.56 -30.58 -34.03
N HIS A 6 -14.07 -30.99 -32.85
CA HIS A 6 -14.71 -30.64 -31.60
C HIS A 6 -14.50 -29.14 -31.38
N ALA A 7 -15.58 -28.41 -31.17
CA ALA A 7 -15.50 -27.00 -30.82
C ALA A 7 -14.62 -26.85 -29.57
N PRO A 8 -13.68 -25.88 -29.54
CA PRO A 8 -12.82 -25.65 -28.39
C PRO A 8 -13.67 -25.35 -27.15
N VAL A 9 -13.26 -25.89 -26.00
CA VAL A 9 -13.95 -25.69 -24.72
C VAL A 9 -13.25 -24.57 -23.96
N GLU A 10 -14.02 -23.62 -23.45
CA GLU A 10 -13.52 -22.43 -22.76
C GLU A 10 -13.97 -22.37 -21.29
N GLN A 11 -13.14 -21.78 -20.45
CA GLN A 11 -13.44 -21.46 -19.06
C GLN A 11 -13.03 -20.02 -18.77
N VAL A 12 -13.94 -19.25 -18.19
CA VAL A 12 -13.67 -17.95 -17.55
C VAL A 12 -14.12 -18.05 -16.10
N GLN A 13 -13.17 -18.00 -15.18
CA GLN A 13 -13.42 -18.08 -13.74
C GLN A 13 -12.88 -16.82 -13.06
N VAL A 14 -13.68 -16.23 -12.17
CA VAL A 14 -13.31 -15.06 -11.38
C VAL A 14 -13.23 -15.44 -9.91
N GLN A 15 -12.14 -15.07 -9.25
CA GLN A 15 -12.02 -15.15 -7.79
C GLN A 15 -11.91 -13.73 -7.22
N ARG A 16 -12.89 -13.35 -6.39
CA ARG A 16 -12.97 -11.97 -5.89
C ARG A 16 -12.11 -11.73 -4.65
N GLY A 17 -11.48 -10.55 -4.60
CA GLY A 17 -10.71 -10.10 -3.43
C GLY A 17 -9.46 -10.93 -3.11
N VAL A 18 -8.93 -11.65 -4.11
CA VAL A 18 -7.70 -12.45 -4.05
C VAL A 18 -6.65 -11.75 -4.90
N TYR A 19 -5.59 -11.23 -4.26
CA TYR A 19 -4.48 -10.59 -4.94
C TYR A 19 -3.26 -11.52 -5.01
N HIS A 20 -2.67 -11.61 -6.19
CA HIS A 20 -1.38 -12.25 -6.44
C HIS A 20 -0.51 -11.32 -7.30
N ASP A 21 0.80 -11.35 -7.10
CA ASP A 21 1.71 -10.56 -7.92
C ASP A 21 1.76 -11.09 -9.37
N SER A 22 2.05 -10.19 -10.31
CA SER A 22 2.00 -10.48 -11.75
C SER A 22 3.03 -11.53 -12.18
N VAL A 23 4.22 -11.54 -11.57
CA VAL A 23 5.28 -12.52 -11.88
C VAL A 23 4.84 -13.92 -11.47
N SER A 24 4.20 -14.02 -10.30
CA SER A 24 3.59 -15.27 -9.86
C SER A 24 2.52 -15.74 -10.83
N LEU A 25 1.56 -14.90 -11.18
CA LEU A 25 0.45 -15.28 -12.05
C LEU A 25 0.89 -15.66 -13.48
N LEU A 26 1.97 -15.07 -13.99
CA LEU A 26 2.55 -15.45 -15.27
C LEU A 26 3.12 -16.88 -15.24
N ARG A 27 3.80 -17.28 -14.16
CA ARG A 27 4.24 -18.67 -13.99
C ARG A 27 3.07 -19.65 -13.89
N VAL A 28 1.95 -19.23 -13.28
CA VAL A 28 0.72 -20.03 -13.23
C VAL A 28 0.11 -20.16 -14.62
N SER A 29 0.07 -19.06 -15.39
CA SER A 29 -0.37 -19.06 -16.78
C SER A 29 0.47 -19.99 -17.65
N GLN A 30 1.80 -19.99 -17.46
CA GLN A 30 2.71 -20.87 -18.18
C GLN A 30 2.50 -22.34 -17.81
N ALA A 31 2.36 -22.66 -16.52
CA ALA A 31 2.08 -24.02 -16.07
C ALA A 31 0.78 -24.57 -16.67
N ALA A 32 -0.23 -23.72 -16.86
CA ALA A 32 -1.46 -24.08 -17.57
C ALA A 32 -1.22 -24.24 -19.08
N ALA A 33 -0.45 -23.33 -19.70
CA ALA A 33 -0.14 -23.38 -21.13
C ALA A 33 0.72 -24.60 -21.53
N ASP A 34 1.56 -25.10 -20.62
CA ASP A 34 2.40 -26.28 -20.83
C ASP A 34 1.61 -27.61 -20.82
N VAL A 35 0.35 -27.58 -20.39
CA VAL A 35 -0.53 -28.76 -20.40
C VAL A 35 -0.93 -29.11 -21.84
N PRO A 36 -0.67 -30.34 -22.32
CA PRO A 36 -1.07 -30.76 -23.66
C PRO A 36 -2.58 -30.57 -23.90
N GLY A 37 -2.93 -29.91 -25.00
CA GLY A 37 -4.33 -29.64 -25.37
C GLY A 37 -4.85 -28.26 -24.92
N ILE A 38 -4.07 -27.47 -24.19
CA ILE A 38 -4.37 -26.05 -23.93
C ILE A 38 -3.88 -25.20 -25.11
N SER A 39 -4.77 -24.41 -25.70
CA SER A 39 -4.47 -23.52 -26.83
C SER A 39 -4.38 -22.05 -26.45
N ALA A 40 -4.98 -21.64 -25.32
CA ALA A 40 -4.77 -20.35 -24.70
C ALA A 40 -4.94 -20.46 -23.18
N ALA A 41 -4.07 -19.82 -22.42
CA ALA A 41 -4.18 -19.70 -20.97
C ALA A 41 -3.73 -18.32 -20.51
N GLN A 42 -4.55 -17.67 -19.68
CA GLN A 42 -4.19 -16.46 -18.97
C GLN A 42 -4.79 -16.52 -17.56
N VAL A 43 -3.92 -16.42 -16.58
CA VAL A 43 -4.27 -16.21 -15.18
C VAL A 43 -3.69 -14.87 -14.78
N ALA A 44 -4.54 -13.91 -14.44
CA ALA A 44 -4.12 -12.53 -14.23
C ALA A 44 -5.07 -11.76 -13.31
N MET A 45 -4.55 -10.75 -12.60
CA MET A 45 -5.40 -9.76 -11.92
C MET A 45 -6.20 -8.96 -12.94
N ALA A 46 -7.45 -8.60 -12.63
CA ALA A 46 -8.40 -7.88 -13.49
C ALA A 46 -8.05 -6.38 -13.64
N THR A 47 -6.80 -6.08 -14.01
CA THR A 47 -6.39 -4.75 -14.45
C THR A 47 -6.89 -4.49 -15.87
N ALA A 48 -7.13 -3.23 -16.23
CA ALA A 48 -7.61 -2.87 -17.58
C ALA A 48 -6.78 -3.55 -18.69
N LEU A 49 -5.45 -3.53 -18.58
CA LEU A 49 -4.55 -4.18 -19.54
C LEU A 49 -4.77 -5.69 -19.66
N ASN A 50 -4.99 -6.39 -18.55
CA ASN A 50 -5.18 -7.84 -18.56
C ASN A 50 -6.57 -8.21 -19.07
N LEU A 51 -7.58 -7.39 -18.79
CA LEU A 51 -8.92 -7.56 -19.35
C LEU A 51 -8.91 -7.37 -20.87
N ASP A 52 -8.24 -6.33 -21.37
CA ASP A 52 -8.05 -6.09 -22.81
C ASP A 52 -7.34 -7.27 -23.48
N ARG A 53 -6.34 -7.88 -22.82
CA ARG A 53 -5.63 -9.07 -23.32
C ARG A 53 -6.53 -10.30 -23.38
N ALA A 54 -7.34 -10.54 -22.35
CA ALA A 54 -8.26 -11.66 -22.34
C ALA A 54 -9.33 -11.51 -23.44
N GLN A 55 -9.83 -10.29 -23.64
CA GLN A 55 -10.74 -9.97 -24.74
C GLN A 55 -10.08 -10.12 -26.11
N ALA A 56 -8.81 -9.72 -26.27
CA ALA A 56 -8.06 -9.92 -27.51
C ALA A 56 -7.81 -11.41 -27.84
N LEU A 57 -7.78 -12.28 -26.83
CA LEU A 57 -7.76 -13.74 -27.00
C LEU A 57 -9.15 -14.31 -27.32
N GLY A 58 -10.21 -13.49 -27.30
CA GLY A 58 -11.57 -13.85 -27.65
C GLY A 58 -12.43 -14.36 -26.48
N PHE A 59 -12.02 -14.13 -25.23
CA PHE A 59 -12.83 -14.50 -24.06
C PHE A 59 -13.88 -13.43 -23.73
N GLU A 60 -15.08 -13.86 -23.32
CA GLU A 60 -16.11 -12.98 -22.76
C GLU A 60 -15.85 -12.76 -21.27
N ILE A 61 -15.70 -11.49 -20.84
CA ILE A 61 -15.30 -11.11 -19.48
C ILE A 61 -16.43 -10.32 -18.80
N PRO A 62 -16.75 -10.58 -17.51
CA PRO A 62 -17.70 -9.77 -16.73
C PRO A 62 -17.31 -8.29 -16.63
N GLU A 63 -18.28 -7.38 -16.61
CA GLU A 63 -18.04 -5.92 -16.57
C GLU A 63 -17.77 -5.36 -15.16
N ASP A 64 -18.07 -6.10 -14.10
CA ASP A 64 -18.06 -5.64 -12.70
C ASP A 64 -16.81 -6.09 -11.91
N LEU A 65 -15.66 -6.11 -12.58
CA LEU A 65 -14.38 -6.54 -12.00
C LEU A 65 -13.53 -5.36 -11.53
N THR A 66 -12.82 -5.56 -10.42
CA THR A 66 -11.85 -4.61 -9.86
C THR A 66 -10.43 -5.14 -10.01
N ALA A 67 -9.42 -4.28 -9.92
CA ALA A 67 -8.01 -4.70 -9.97
C ALA A 67 -7.60 -5.72 -8.88
N ASN A 68 -8.45 -5.93 -7.87
CA ASN A 68 -8.30 -6.89 -6.79
C ASN A 68 -8.93 -8.27 -7.07
N ASP A 69 -9.51 -8.48 -8.24
CA ASP A 69 -10.12 -9.75 -8.66
C ASP A 69 -9.17 -10.55 -9.57
N LEU A 70 -9.08 -11.85 -9.37
CA LEU A 70 -8.29 -12.77 -10.19
C LEU A 70 -9.16 -13.35 -11.31
N VAL A 71 -8.69 -13.26 -12.55
CA VAL A 71 -9.35 -13.84 -13.74
C VAL A 71 -8.52 -15.00 -14.27
N ILE A 72 -9.15 -16.16 -14.42
CA ILE A 72 -8.58 -17.37 -15.00
C ILE A 72 -9.33 -17.65 -16.31
N THR A 73 -8.65 -17.50 -17.45
CA THR A 73 -9.19 -17.82 -18.77
C THR A 73 -8.40 -18.95 -19.41
N LEU A 74 -9.06 -20.05 -19.76
CA LEU A 74 -8.47 -21.23 -20.40
C LEU A 74 -9.27 -21.61 -21.65
N ARG A 75 -8.58 -21.96 -22.73
CA ARG A 75 -9.16 -22.56 -23.94
C ARG A 75 -8.44 -23.88 -24.24
N ALA A 76 -9.20 -24.94 -24.41
CA ALA A 76 -8.69 -26.29 -24.60
C ALA A 76 -9.32 -27.00 -25.81
N THR A 77 -8.63 -28.02 -26.32
CA THR A 77 -9.12 -28.87 -27.42
C THR A 77 -10.29 -29.75 -27.01
N ASP A 78 -10.38 -30.11 -25.73
CA ASP A 78 -11.46 -30.92 -25.15
C ASP A 78 -11.59 -30.68 -23.63
N ALA A 79 -12.63 -31.26 -23.03
CA ALA A 79 -12.93 -31.10 -21.61
C ALA A 79 -11.89 -31.75 -20.68
N ALA A 80 -11.16 -32.78 -21.13
CA ALA A 80 -10.14 -33.43 -20.31
C ALA A 80 -8.88 -32.57 -20.22
N ALA A 81 -8.47 -31.97 -21.34
CA ALA A 81 -7.40 -30.98 -21.38
C ALA A 81 -7.74 -29.74 -20.56
N LEU A 82 -9.00 -29.25 -20.63
CA LEU A 82 -9.46 -28.12 -19.80
C LEU A 82 -9.36 -28.43 -18.30
N ALA A 83 -9.84 -29.61 -17.88
CA ALA A 83 -9.76 -30.04 -16.48
C ALA A 83 -8.31 -30.18 -15.99
N ALA A 84 -7.41 -30.71 -16.83
CA ALA A 84 -5.99 -30.79 -16.53
C ALA A 84 -5.33 -29.41 -16.41
N GLY A 85 -5.68 -28.47 -17.30
CA GLY A 85 -5.23 -27.08 -17.22
C GLY A 85 -5.70 -26.38 -15.94
N SER A 86 -6.99 -26.52 -15.58
CA SER A 86 -7.54 -25.98 -14.33
C SER A 86 -6.88 -26.58 -13.10
N ALA A 87 -6.63 -27.89 -13.08
CA ALA A 87 -5.90 -28.54 -11.99
C ALA A 87 -4.45 -28.04 -11.87
N ALA A 88 -3.77 -27.76 -13.00
CA ALA A 88 -2.43 -27.16 -13.00
C ALA A 88 -2.45 -25.74 -12.43
N VAL A 89 -3.47 -24.94 -12.75
CA VAL A 89 -3.69 -23.61 -12.15
C VAL A 89 -3.88 -23.72 -10.64
N GLU A 90 -4.81 -24.57 -10.18
CA GLU A 90 -5.08 -24.77 -8.76
C GLU A 90 -3.84 -25.24 -8.00
N GLN A 91 -3.08 -26.20 -8.54
CA GLN A 91 -1.86 -26.70 -7.93
C GLN A 91 -0.79 -25.61 -7.84
N ALA A 92 -0.60 -24.82 -8.90
CA ALA A 92 0.38 -23.74 -8.93
C ALA A 92 0.02 -22.58 -7.97
N LEU A 93 -1.28 -22.30 -7.77
CA LEU A 93 -1.77 -21.35 -6.77
C LEU A 93 -1.64 -21.92 -5.34
N ALA A 94 -1.95 -23.20 -5.12
CA ALA A 94 -1.92 -23.84 -3.81
C ALA A 94 -0.50 -24.00 -3.24
N VAL A 95 0.50 -24.30 -4.08
CA VAL A 95 1.92 -24.36 -3.68
C VAL A 95 2.42 -23.00 -3.15
N ARG A 96 1.72 -21.92 -3.49
CA ARG A 96 2.08 -20.53 -3.15
C ARG A 96 1.19 -19.93 -2.08
N ALA A 97 0.21 -20.67 -1.57
CA ALA A 97 -0.52 -20.23 -0.39
C ALA A 97 0.48 -20.13 0.79
N PRO A 98 0.50 -19.02 1.56
CA PRO A 98 1.39 -18.90 2.70
C PRO A 98 1.19 -20.08 3.65
N ILE A 99 2.28 -20.77 3.99
CA ILE A 99 2.27 -21.79 5.05
C ILE A 99 1.83 -21.08 6.33
N ALA A 100 0.67 -21.46 6.86
CA ALA A 100 0.18 -20.95 8.13
C ALA A 100 1.28 -21.11 9.18
N THR A 101 1.78 -19.99 9.70
CA THR A 101 2.77 -20.00 10.76
C THR A 101 2.16 -20.64 12.00
N ALA A 102 2.97 -21.37 12.77
CA ALA A 102 2.58 -21.92 14.06
C ALA A 102 2.24 -20.77 15.02
N GLY A 103 0.99 -20.31 14.99
CA GLY A 103 0.52 -19.11 15.70
C GLY A 103 -0.82 -18.58 15.18
N GLY A 104 -1.20 -18.87 13.93
CA GLY A 104 -2.55 -18.60 13.41
C GLY A 104 -2.88 -17.12 13.15
N GLU A 105 -1.91 -16.20 13.18
CA GLU A 105 -2.11 -14.80 12.77
C GLU A 105 -1.82 -14.62 11.28
N ALA A 106 -2.74 -13.93 10.58
CA ALA A 106 -2.56 -13.58 9.18
C ALA A 106 -1.40 -12.58 9.01
N PRO A 107 -0.67 -12.62 7.88
CA PRO A 107 0.34 -11.62 7.57
C PRO A 107 -0.23 -10.19 7.59
N ALA A 108 0.59 -9.22 7.98
CA ALA A 108 0.24 -7.81 7.96
C ALA A 108 -0.11 -7.35 6.52
N ARG A 109 -1.12 -6.48 6.35
CA ARG A 109 -1.47 -5.93 5.02
C ARG A 109 -0.68 -4.69 4.63
N THR A 110 0.02 -4.08 5.57
CA THR A 110 0.81 -2.85 5.36
C THR A 110 2.22 -3.01 5.91
N VAL A 111 3.17 -2.28 5.32
CA VAL A 111 4.52 -2.15 5.86
C VAL A 111 4.51 -1.60 7.29
N ARG A 112 3.62 -0.66 7.61
CA ARG A 112 3.49 -0.12 8.99
C ARG A 112 3.19 -1.21 10.01
N ALA A 113 2.20 -2.06 9.73
CA ALA A 113 1.83 -3.14 10.64
C ALA A 113 2.96 -4.19 10.76
N ALA A 114 3.62 -4.52 9.65
CA ALA A 114 4.79 -5.42 9.65
C ALA A 114 5.96 -4.86 10.48
N ALA A 115 6.26 -3.57 10.32
CA ALA A 115 7.36 -2.89 11.02
C ALA A 115 7.09 -2.73 12.53
N ARG A 116 5.83 -2.57 12.93
CA ARG A 116 5.42 -2.57 14.35
C ARG A 116 5.59 -3.94 14.99
N ALA A 117 5.19 -5.00 14.29
CA ALA A 117 5.32 -6.38 14.79
C ALA A 117 6.77 -6.89 14.79
N ASN A 118 7.64 -6.29 13.95
CA ASN A 118 9.02 -6.73 13.76
C ASN A 118 9.98 -5.54 13.93
N PRO A 119 10.18 -5.05 15.17
CA PRO A 119 10.94 -3.83 15.43
C PRO A 119 12.43 -3.91 15.04
N ASP A 120 12.98 -5.13 14.91
CA ASP A 120 14.38 -5.36 14.55
C ASP A 120 14.62 -5.41 13.03
N ALA A 121 13.57 -5.49 12.21
CA ALA A 121 13.70 -5.46 10.75
C ALA A 121 14.00 -4.03 10.27
N GLY A 122 15.28 -3.74 10.01
CA GLY A 122 15.78 -2.40 9.69
C GLY A 122 15.58 -1.94 8.24
N VAL A 123 15.28 -2.87 7.32
CA VAL A 123 15.19 -2.62 5.87
C VAL A 123 13.85 -3.10 5.31
N VAL A 124 13.27 -2.31 4.41
CA VAL A 124 12.07 -2.64 3.64
C VAL A 124 12.42 -2.76 2.16
N LEU A 125 12.00 -3.85 1.52
CA LEU A 125 12.11 -4.07 0.08
C LEU A 125 10.74 -3.96 -0.58
N LEU A 126 10.57 -2.94 -1.42
CA LEU A 126 9.34 -2.63 -2.13
C LEU A 126 9.45 -3.00 -3.60
N SER A 127 8.52 -3.83 -4.05
CA SER A 127 8.36 -4.30 -5.44
C SER A 127 6.89 -4.34 -5.86
N VAL A 128 6.10 -3.44 -5.29
CA VAL A 128 4.69 -3.19 -5.65
C VAL A 128 4.61 -2.37 -6.95
N PRO A 129 3.45 -2.26 -7.62
CA PRO A 129 3.33 -1.40 -8.80
C PRO A 129 3.78 0.04 -8.51
N GLY A 130 4.54 0.64 -9.44
CA GLY A 130 5.16 1.97 -9.29
C GLY A 130 4.25 3.05 -8.73
N PRO A 131 3.07 3.29 -9.36
CA PRO A 131 2.14 4.30 -8.87
C PRO A 131 1.75 4.11 -7.40
N ALA A 132 1.64 2.88 -6.91
CA ALA A 132 1.15 2.59 -5.56
C ALA A 132 2.26 2.55 -4.48
N VAL A 133 3.54 2.78 -4.83
CA VAL A 133 4.67 2.58 -3.91
C VAL A 133 4.74 3.63 -2.79
N LEU A 134 4.19 4.83 -3.04
CA LEU A 134 4.34 5.99 -2.15
C LEU A 134 3.89 5.66 -0.72
N GLY A 135 2.72 5.05 -0.56
CA GLY A 135 2.17 4.72 0.75
C GLY A 135 3.05 3.75 1.56
N GLU A 136 3.54 2.69 0.92
CA GLU A 136 4.39 1.68 1.58
C GLU A 136 5.79 2.24 1.92
N ALA A 137 6.33 3.11 1.06
CA ALA A 137 7.60 3.78 1.31
C ALA A 137 7.52 4.76 2.48
N LEU A 138 6.46 5.56 2.55
CA LEU A 138 6.24 6.48 3.66
C LEU A 138 5.99 5.72 4.98
N ASP A 139 5.22 4.63 4.97
CA ASP A 139 5.03 3.78 6.15
C ASP A 139 6.38 3.23 6.69
N ALA A 140 7.28 2.83 5.79
CA ALA A 140 8.62 2.38 6.16
C ALA A 140 9.47 3.49 6.80
N ILE A 141 9.46 4.67 6.18
CA ILE A 141 10.22 5.85 6.62
C ILE A 141 9.69 6.36 7.97
N GLU A 142 8.37 6.46 8.13
CA GLU A 142 7.72 6.82 9.40
C GLU A 142 8.07 5.83 10.52
N ALA A 143 8.24 4.54 10.19
CA ALA A 143 8.72 3.51 11.10
C ALA A 143 10.26 3.51 11.30
N GLY A 144 10.98 4.47 10.72
CA GLY A 144 12.42 4.62 10.84
C GLY A 144 13.23 3.53 10.15
N ARG A 145 12.73 3.00 9.01
CA ARG A 145 13.39 1.95 8.23
C ARG A 145 14.03 2.51 6.97
N HIS A 146 15.15 1.90 6.58
CA HIS A 146 15.73 2.12 5.26
C HIS A 146 14.84 1.42 4.21
N VAL A 147 14.74 2.00 3.02
CA VAL A 147 13.83 1.49 1.99
C VAL A 147 14.61 1.25 0.71
N MET A 148 14.49 0.05 0.14
CA MET A 148 14.85 -0.24 -1.23
C MET A 148 13.59 -0.33 -2.08
N ILE A 149 13.49 0.54 -3.07
CA ILE A 149 12.40 0.61 -4.02
C ILE A 149 12.89 -0.02 -5.32
N PHE A 150 12.63 -1.31 -5.45
CA PHE A 150 12.83 -2.05 -6.69
C PHE A 150 11.81 -1.66 -7.75
N SER A 151 10.61 -1.25 -7.31
CA SER A 151 9.54 -0.78 -8.19
C SER A 151 10.02 0.29 -9.17
N ASP A 152 9.68 0.09 -10.44
CA ASP A 152 9.83 1.07 -11.52
C ASP A 152 8.49 1.79 -11.78
N ASN A 153 8.43 2.70 -12.76
CA ASN A 153 7.25 3.48 -13.13
C ASN A 153 6.69 4.33 -11.96
N VAL A 154 7.56 4.74 -11.04
CA VAL A 154 7.20 5.62 -9.94
C VAL A 154 7.23 7.08 -10.44
N PRO A 155 6.17 7.87 -10.23
CA PRO A 155 6.18 9.29 -10.58
C PRO A 155 7.35 10.05 -9.95
N VAL A 156 7.93 11.00 -10.69
CA VAL A 156 9.09 11.79 -10.22
C VAL A 156 8.75 12.59 -8.95
N ALA A 157 7.53 13.12 -8.87
CA ALA A 157 7.05 13.83 -7.67
C ALA A 157 7.06 12.92 -6.42
N ASP A 158 6.67 11.65 -6.58
CA ASP A 158 6.65 10.68 -5.48
C ASP A 158 8.07 10.29 -5.07
N GLU A 159 8.99 10.12 -6.03
CA GLU A 159 10.42 9.91 -5.73
C GLU A 159 11.00 11.06 -4.89
N ILE A 160 10.68 12.31 -5.25
CA ILE A 160 11.11 13.50 -4.49
C ILE A 160 10.52 13.48 -3.08
N ALA A 161 9.21 13.20 -2.95
CA ALA A 161 8.54 13.15 -1.65
C ALA A 161 9.15 12.08 -0.74
N ILE A 162 9.39 10.87 -1.26
CA ILE A 162 10.00 9.75 -0.55
C ILE A 162 11.42 10.10 -0.09
N LYS A 163 12.28 10.59 -0.99
CA LYS A 163 13.69 10.91 -0.67
C LYS A 163 13.79 12.08 0.31
N THR A 164 12.90 13.05 0.20
CA THR A 164 12.80 14.17 1.15
C THR A 164 12.39 13.68 2.54
N ALA A 165 11.36 12.83 2.63
CA ALA A 165 10.92 12.24 3.89
C ALA A 165 12.01 11.36 4.53
N ALA A 166 12.71 10.54 3.73
CA ALA A 166 13.82 9.70 4.19
C ALA A 166 14.96 10.53 4.79
N ARG A 167 15.34 11.63 4.10
CA ARG A 167 16.33 12.58 4.60
C ARG A 167 15.92 13.22 5.92
N ALA A 168 14.65 13.61 6.07
CA ALA A 168 14.14 14.19 7.30
C ALA A 168 14.15 13.17 8.46
N ALA A 169 13.91 11.89 8.16
CA ALA A 169 13.89 10.80 9.13
C ALA A 169 15.27 10.20 9.45
N GLY A 170 16.34 10.61 8.76
CA GLY A 170 17.68 10.03 8.94
C GLY A 170 17.81 8.59 8.44
N VAL A 171 17.02 8.21 7.43
CA VAL A 171 17.09 6.91 6.75
C VAL A 171 17.43 7.09 5.27
N LEU A 172 17.75 6.00 4.58
CA LEU A 172 18.08 6.03 3.15
C LEU A 172 16.92 5.45 2.34
N ALA A 173 16.51 6.18 1.30
CA ALA A 173 15.65 5.68 0.24
C ALA A 173 16.51 5.34 -0.99
N MET A 174 16.65 4.05 -1.27
CA MET A 174 17.38 3.46 -2.39
C MET A 174 16.40 3.20 -3.53
N GLY A 175 16.47 3.97 -4.62
CA GLY A 175 15.47 3.93 -5.70
C GLY A 175 14.48 5.09 -5.63
N PRO A 176 13.41 5.11 -6.45
CA PRO A 176 12.89 4.04 -7.32
C PRO A 176 13.79 3.54 -8.45
N ASP A 177 13.38 2.46 -9.10
CA ASP A 177 14.18 1.76 -10.12
C ASP A 177 15.58 1.39 -9.58
N CYS A 178 15.60 0.87 -8.35
CA CYS A 178 16.82 0.36 -7.73
C CYS A 178 16.88 -1.16 -7.92
N GLY A 179 17.47 -1.59 -9.04
CA GLY A 179 17.58 -3.01 -9.37
C GLY A 179 18.55 -3.82 -8.49
N THR A 180 19.57 -3.20 -7.89
CA THR A 180 20.63 -3.92 -7.16
C THR A 180 21.10 -3.17 -5.91
N THR A 181 21.32 -3.90 -4.81
CA THR A 181 21.92 -3.40 -3.57
C THR A 181 22.59 -4.55 -2.81
N LEU A 182 23.71 -4.28 -2.15
CA LEU A 182 24.44 -5.22 -1.28
C LEU A 182 24.70 -4.56 0.09
N LEU A 183 24.05 -5.06 1.15
CA LEU A 183 24.16 -4.57 2.53
C LEU A 183 24.72 -5.67 3.44
N GLY A 184 25.88 -5.44 4.04
CA GLY A 184 26.52 -6.44 4.90
C GLY A 184 26.72 -7.82 4.26
N GLY A 185 26.92 -7.88 2.94
CA GLY A 185 27.02 -9.12 2.17
C GLY A 185 25.69 -9.75 1.73
N ILE A 186 24.54 -9.17 2.13
CA ILE A 186 23.22 -9.59 1.68
C ILE A 186 22.83 -8.82 0.41
N GLY A 187 22.44 -9.56 -0.62
CA GLY A 187 21.94 -9.02 -1.88
C GLY A 187 20.44 -8.78 -1.86
N LEU A 188 20.04 -7.56 -2.23
CA LEU A 188 18.65 -7.16 -2.43
C LEU A 188 18.42 -6.86 -3.92
N GLY A 189 17.28 -7.29 -4.46
CA GLY A 189 17.00 -7.20 -5.90
C GLY A 189 17.82 -8.19 -6.73
N PHE A 190 18.25 -7.75 -7.91
CA PHE A 190 19.19 -8.47 -8.77
C PHE A 190 20.61 -8.26 -8.23
N ALA A 191 21.11 -9.18 -7.42
CA ALA A 191 22.40 -9.03 -6.74
C ALA A 191 23.29 -10.26 -6.94
N ASN A 192 24.58 -10.02 -7.15
CA ASN A 192 25.56 -11.09 -7.31
C ASN A 192 26.14 -11.52 -5.96
N VAL A 193 26.56 -12.79 -5.87
CA VAL A 193 27.22 -13.35 -4.69
C VAL A 193 28.71 -13.05 -4.77
N LEU A 194 29.26 -12.36 -3.79
CA LEU A 194 30.67 -11.99 -3.78
C LEU A 194 31.51 -13.00 -2.99
N ARG A 195 32.72 -13.29 -3.46
CA ARG A 195 33.69 -14.06 -2.68
C ARG A 195 34.34 -13.15 -1.64
N ALA A 196 34.76 -13.74 -0.53
CA ALA A 196 35.56 -13.03 0.46
C ALA A 196 36.99 -12.87 -0.08
N HIS A 197 37.40 -11.63 -0.35
CA HIS A 197 38.77 -11.30 -0.75
C HIS A 197 39.47 -10.50 0.37
N PRO A 198 40.77 -10.72 0.61
CA PRO A 198 41.55 -9.90 1.53
C PRO A 198 41.94 -8.56 0.89
N GLY A 199 42.22 -7.55 1.71
CA GLY A 199 42.76 -6.27 1.27
C GLY A 199 41.75 -5.11 1.33
N PRO A 200 42.07 -3.98 0.67
CA PRO A 200 41.20 -2.81 0.65
C PRO A 200 39.82 -3.12 0.08
N ARG A 201 38.78 -2.56 0.69
CA ARG A 201 37.38 -2.75 0.30
C ARG A 201 36.82 -1.56 -0.43
N VAL A 202 36.09 -1.83 -1.50
CA VAL A 202 35.41 -0.83 -2.32
C VAL A 202 33.94 -0.72 -1.92
N GLY A 203 33.51 0.46 -1.51
CA GLY A 203 32.10 0.81 -1.38
C GLY A 203 31.58 1.40 -2.68
N ILE A 204 30.38 1.03 -3.12
CA ILE A 204 29.83 1.47 -4.40
C ILE A 204 28.52 2.22 -4.18
N VAL A 205 28.41 3.42 -4.74
CA VAL A 205 27.14 4.15 -4.89
C VAL A 205 26.73 4.05 -6.36
N ALA A 206 25.51 3.60 -6.63
CA ALA A 206 25.09 3.23 -7.97
C ALA A 206 23.75 3.86 -8.39
N ALA A 207 23.80 4.78 -9.35
CA ALA A 207 22.63 5.20 -10.13
C ALA A 207 22.50 4.34 -11.42
N SER A 208 22.92 3.08 -11.34
CA SER A 208 22.97 2.14 -12.45
C SER A 208 23.00 0.70 -11.91
N GLY A 209 21.93 -0.06 -12.14
CA GLY A 209 21.80 -1.43 -11.65
C GLY A 209 22.81 -2.40 -12.28
N THR A 210 22.63 -2.71 -13.56
CA THR A 210 23.50 -3.66 -14.27
C THR A 210 24.93 -3.15 -14.46
N GLY A 211 25.15 -1.83 -14.43
CA GLY A 211 26.51 -1.27 -14.37
C GLY A 211 27.22 -1.61 -13.06
N ALA A 212 26.52 -1.51 -11.92
CA ALA A 212 27.08 -1.92 -10.64
C ALA A 212 27.33 -3.43 -10.58
N GLN A 213 26.39 -4.25 -11.07
CA GLN A 213 26.58 -5.71 -11.19
C GLN A 213 27.81 -6.06 -12.04
N HIS A 214 28.01 -5.34 -13.16
CA HIS A 214 29.17 -5.58 -14.00
C HIS A 214 30.47 -5.17 -13.32
N LEU A 215 30.49 -4.01 -12.65
CA LEU A 215 31.64 -3.56 -11.90
C LEU A 215 32.01 -4.55 -10.78
N ILE A 216 31.04 -5.02 -9.99
CA ILE A 216 31.33 -5.97 -8.91
C ILE A 216 31.83 -7.32 -9.45
N ALA A 217 31.31 -7.79 -10.59
CA ALA A 217 31.81 -9.01 -11.23
C ALA A 217 33.27 -8.87 -11.68
N LEU A 218 33.64 -7.72 -12.26
CA LEU A 218 35.02 -7.42 -12.66
C LEU A 218 35.95 -7.27 -11.46
N LEU A 219 35.49 -6.62 -10.38
CA LEU A 219 36.25 -6.51 -9.14
C LEU A 219 36.44 -7.88 -8.47
N ASP A 220 35.42 -8.73 -8.44
CA ASP A 220 35.52 -10.11 -7.92
C ASP A 220 36.49 -10.98 -8.74
N ASP A 221 36.47 -10.87 -10.08
CA ASP A 221 37.46 -11.54 -10.95
C ASP A 221 38.88 -11.01 -10.74
N ALA A 222 39.03 -9.75 -10.31
CA ALA A 222 40.30 -9.13 -9.93
C ALA A 222 40.70 -9.35 -8.46
N GLU A 223 39.93 -10.15 -7.71
CA GLU A 223 40.13 -10.42 -6.28
C GLU A 223 40.12 -9.13 -5.41
N VAL A 224 39.35 -8.12 -5.81
CA VAL A 224 39.11 -6.89 -5.05
C VAL A 224 37.83 -7.05 -4.24
N ALA A 225 37.92 -6.81 -2.93
CA ALA A 225 36.79 -6.89 -2.02
C ALA A 225 35.84 -5.70 -2.20
N VAL A 226 34.54 -5.96 -2.16
CA VAL A 226 33.49 -4.92 -2.12
C VAL A 226 32.86 -4.93 -0.73
N SER A 227 32.75 -3.78 -0.08
CA SER A 227 32.08 -3.66 1.22
C SER A 227 30.57 -3.66 1.05
N HIS A 228 30.07 -2.72 0.25
CA HIS A 228 28.65 -2.44 0.07
C HIS A 228 28.36 -1.95 -1.35
N VAL A 229 27.13 -2.16 -1.81
CA VAL A 229 26.58 -1.53 -3.02
C VAL A 229 25.27 -0.84 -2.64
N LEU A 230 25.25 0.49 -2.67
CA LEU A 230 24.08 1.30 -2.40
C LEU A 230 23.49 1.79 -3.72
N GLY A 231 22.44 1.12 -4.19
CA GLY A 231 21.67 1.57 -5.34
C GLY A 231 20.82 2.79 -4.98
N VAL A 232 20.84 3.84 -5.77
CA VAL A 232 20.12 5.11 -5.47
C VAL A 232 18.96 5.40 -6.41
N GLY A 233 18.80 4.57 -7.44
CA GLY A 233 17.81 4.74 -8.51
C GLY A 233 18.39 5.48 -9.73
N GLY A 234 17.96 5.08 -10.93
CA GLY A 234 18.51 5.60 -12.18
C GLY A 234 18.33 7.10 -12.40
N ARG A 235 17.30 7.70 -11.79
CA ARG A 235 16.93 9.12 -11.93
C ARG A 235 17.48 10.01 -10.82
N ASP A 236 18.17 9.47 -9.82
CA ASP A 236 18.60 10.24 -8.65
C ASP A 236 19.44 11.46 -9.05
N LEU A 237 20.30 11.31 -10.07
CA LEU A 237 21.19 12.37 -10.55
C LEU A 237 20.57 13.32 -11.60
N SER A 238 19.26 13.25 -11.80
CA SER A 238 18.50 14.21 -12.61
C SER A 238 18.38 15.57 -11.92
N ALA A 239 18.07 16.61 -12.70
CA ALA A 239 17.83 17.95 -12.18
C ALA A 239 16.67 17.99 -11.16
N ASP A 240 15.60 17.25 -11.42
CA ASP A 240 14.38 17.25 -10.60
C ASP A 240 14.61 16.59 -9.24
N VAL A 241 15.31 15.45 -9.19
CA VAL A 241 15.55 14.71 -7.94
C VAL A 241 16.73 15.28 -7.15
N GLY A 242 17.79 15.71 -7.85
CA GLY A 242 18.87 16.45 -7.23
C GLY A 242 19.80 15.62 -6.34
N GLY A 243 20.07 14.36 -6.69
CA GLY A 243 21.14 13.56 -6.10
C GLY A 243 21.02 13.34 -4.58
N LEU A 244 19.81 13.39 -4.04
CA LEU A 244 19.54 13.35 -2.60
C LEU A 244 20.08 12.06 -1.98
N SER A 245 19.77 10.92 -2.61
CA SER A 245 20.22 9.62 -2.12
C SER A 245 21.70 9.37 -2.41
N THR A 246 22.23 9.86 -3.55
CA THR A 246 23.68 9.79 -3.85
C THR A 246 24.50 10.50 -2.78
N GLY A 247 24.15 11.74 -2.43
CA GLY A 247 24.88 12.50 -1.41
C GLY A 247 24.84 11.83 -0.04
N ALA A 248 23.68 11.29 0.34
CA ALA A 248 23.51 10.56 1.59
C ALA A 248 24.31 9.23 1.61
N ALA A 249 24.26 8.46 0.52
CA ALA A 249 24.98 7.20 0.39
C ALA A 249 26.52 7.39 0.44
N LEU A 250 27.03 8.45 -0.20
CA LEU A 250 28.44 8.83 -0.11
C LEU A 250 28.87 9.10 1.34
N ALA A 251 28.07 9.89 2.09
CA ALA A 251 28.35 10.19 3.48
C ALA A 251 28.31 8.94 4.39
N VAL A 252 27.38 8.01 4.12
CA VAL A 252 27.28 6.74 4.85
C VAL A 252 28.51 5.87 4.62
N LEU A 253 29.01 5.76 3.39
CA LEU A 253 30.22 4.99 3.08
C LEU A 253 31.51 5.66 3.56
N ASP A 254 31.57 6.99 3.59
CA ASP A 254 32.72 7.72 4.17
C ASP A 254 32.82 7.51 5.69
N ALA A 255 31.67 7.40 6.36
CA ALA A 255 31.61 7.09 7.79
C ALA A 255 31.87 5.60 8.11
N ASP A 256 31.91 4.74 7.10
CA ASP A 256 32.13 3.30 7.28
C ASP A 256 33.62 2.98 7.41
N PRO A 257 34.10 2.52 8.59
CA PRO A 257 35.48 2.04 8.71
C PRO A 257 35.72 0.78 7.86
N GLY A 258 34.64 0.19 7.32
CA GLY A 258 34.66 -0.92 6.40
C GLY A 258 34.98 -0.59 4.95
N THR A 259 35.09 0.69 4.57
CA THR A 259 35.22 1.13 3.19
C THR A 259 36.49 1.95 2.98
N ASP A 260 37.42 1.44 2.18
CA ASP A 260 38.73 2.06 1.94
C ASP A 260 38.75 2.94 0.67
N HIS A 261 37.83 2.68 -0.26
CA HIS A 261 37.69 3.44 -1.51
C HIS A 261 36.22 3.44 -1.94
N ILE A 262 35.71 4.57 -2.40
CA ILE A 262 34.33 4.70 -2.88
C ILE A 262 34.31 4.81 -4.41
N VAL A 263 33.39 4.11 -5.06
CA VAL A 263 33.10 4.27 -6.48
C VAL A 263 31.68 4.76 -6.66
N LEU A 264 31.50 5.89 -7.34
CA LEU A 264 30.20 6.34 -7.81
C LEU A 264 30.07 5.98 -9.29
N ILE A 265 29.09 5.12 -9.61
CA ILE A 265 28.76 4.71 -10.97
C ILE A 265 27.43 5.31 -11.42
N SER A 266 27.42 5.96 -12.58
CA SER A 266 26.21 6.57 -13.14
C SER A 266 26.27 6.76 -14.65
N LYS A 267 25.10 6.98 -15.26
CA LYS A 267 24.99 7.67 -16.56
C LYS A 267 25.35 9.17 -16.39
N PRO A 268 25.48 9.96 -17.46
CA PRO A 268 25.79 11.38 -17.34
C PRO A 268 24.70 12.10 -16.55
N ALA A 269 25.08 12.78 -15.48
CA ALA A 269 24.18 13.51 -14.60
C ALA A 269 23.86 14.91 -15.14
N ASP A 270 22.84 15.55 -14.58
CA ASP A 270 22.65 16.99 -14.77
C ASP A 270 23.91 17.75 -14.33
N ARG A 271 24.28 18.83 -15.04
CA ARG A 271 25.54 19.55 -14.80
C ARG A 271 25.62 20.12 -13.39
N THR A 272 24.52 20.68 -12.90
CA THR A 272 24.45 21.30 -11.58
C THR A 272 24.54 20.24 -10.50
N VAL A 273 23.83 19.12 -10.70
CA VAL A 273 23.87 17.98 -9.78
C VAL A 273 25.25 17.34 -9.75
N ALA A 274 25.89 17.14 -10.90
CA ALA A 274 27.24 16.60 -11.02
C ALA A 274 28.27 17.46 -10.28
N ALA A 275 28.20 18.79 -10.42
CA ALA A 275 29.08 19.72 -9.72
C ALA A 275 28.89 19.64 -8.20
N ARG A 276 27.65 19.55 -7.72
CA ARG A 276 27.34 19.37 -6.30
C ARG A 276 27.86 18.03 -5.76
N ILE A 277 27.61 16.92 -6.46
CA ILE A 277 28.07 15.59 -6.05
C ILE A 277 29.61 15.52 -6.06
N ARG A 278 30.26 16.17 -7.03
CA ARG A 278 31.72 16.32 -7.04
C ARG A 278 32.19 17.05 -5.79
N ALA A 279 31.58 18.19 -5.46
CA ALA A 279 31.92 18.95 -4.26
C ALA A 279 31.68 18.15 -2.96
N VAL A 280 30.69 17.25 -2.92
CA VAL A 280 30.52 16.30 -1.81
C VAL A 280 31.67 15.30 -1.78
N ALA A 281 31.97 14.64 -2.91
CA ALA A 281 33.03 13.63 -3.01
C ALA A 281 34.41 14.20 -2.63
N ASP A 282 34.73 15.43 -3.03
CA ASP A 282 36.01 16.09 -2.75
C ASP A 282 36.20 16.45 -1.27
N ARG A 283 35.13 16.43 -0.46
CA ARG A 283 35.17 16.67 0.99
C ARG A 283 35.24 15.40 1.84
N LEU A 284 35.08 14.22 1.23
CA LEU A 284 35.12 12.95 1.94
C LEU A 284 36.55 12.61 2.35
N THR A 285 36.68 11.84 3.43
CA THR A 285 37.96 11.30 3.88
C THR A 285 38.37 10.07 3.08
N THR A 286 37.39 9.28 2.64
CA THR A 286 37.58 8.11 1.79
C THR A 286 37.73 8.52 0.32
N PRO A 287 38.77 8.08 -0.40
CA PRO A 287 38.97 8.43 -1.81
C PRO A 287 37.80 8.00 -2.70
N VAL A 288 37.42 8.85 -3.66
CA VAL A 288 36.26 8.62 -4.54
C VAL A 288 36.66 8.57 -6.02
N SER A 289 36.30 7.47 -6.70
CA SER A 289 36.38 7.35 -8.17
C SER A 289 35.02 7.52 -8.81
N LEU A 290 34.91 8.41 -9.81
CA LEU A 290 33.69 8.53 -10.62
C LEU A 290 33.81 7.70 -11.89
N LEU A 291 32.85 6.80 -12.10
CA LEU A 291 32.68 6.00 -13.32
C LEU A 291 31.40 6.46 -14.02
N VAL A 292 31.56 7.36 -14.99
CA VAL A 292 30.45 7.89 -15.79
C VAL A 292 30.38 7.14 -17.12
N ILE A 293 29.25 6.51 -17.41
CA ILE A 293 29.00 5.84 -18.70
C ILE A 293 28.51 6.89 -19.70
N GLY A 294 29.37 7.39 -20.57
CA GLY A 294 28.97 8.39 -21.55
C GLY A 294 30.04 8.68 -22.62
N PRO A 295 29.69 9.43 -23.68
CA PRO A 295 30.61 9.75 -24.77
C PRO A 295 31.93 10.35 -24.24
N GLY A 296 33.06 9.76 -24.63
CA GLY A 296 34.39 10.23 -24.25
C GLY A 296 34.82 9.93 -22.80
N GLN A 297 34.03 9.22 -22.00
CA GLN A 297 34.33 8.90 -20.59
C GLN A 297 35.03 7.53 -20.38
N GLY A 298 35.21 6.77 -21.46
CA GLY A 298 35.70 5.39 -21.41
C GLY A 298 34.60 4.38 -21.08
N ASP A 299 34.98 3.11 -20.95
CA ASP A 299 34.07 2.00 -20.64
C ASP A 299 34.24 1.50 -19.18
N LEU A 300 33.28 0.70 -18.69
CA LEU A 300 33.26 0.15 -17.34
C LEU A 300 34.45 -0.76 -17.06
N THR A 301 34.94 -1.47 -18.08
CA THR A 301 36.14 -2.32 -17.94
C THR A 301 37.37 -1.45 -17.65
N ALA A 302 37.60 -0.41 -18.45
CA ALA A 302 38.66 0.56 -18.19
C ALA A 302 38.46 1.31 -16.87
N GLY A 303 37.20 1.55 -16.47
CA GLY A 303 36.84 2.09 -15.15
C GLY A 303 37.27 1.19 -14.00
N ALA A 304 36.94 -0.10 -14.07
CA ALA A 304 37.35 -1.11 -13.10
C ALA A 304 38.89 -1.20 -13.03
N GLU A 305 39.58 -1.20 -14.17
CA GLU A 305 41.04 -1.21 -14.24
C GLU A 305 41.69 -0.02 -13.51
N ARG A 306 41.08 1.18 -13.61
CA ARG A 306 41.53 2.36 -12.86
C ARG A 306 41.34 2.20 -11.36
N VAL A 307 40.19 1.66 -10.93
CA VAL A 307 39.93 1.40 -9.50
C VAL A 307 40.90 0.36 -8.94
N ILE A 308 41.06 -0.77 -9.64
CA ILE A 308 42.01 -1.84 -9.29
C ILE A 308 43.44 -1.27 -9.14
N SER A 309 43.85 -0.44 -10.10
CA SER A 309 45.18 0.19 -10.09
C SER A 309 45.34 1.20 -8.94
N ALA A 310 44.29 1.97 -8.62
CA ALA A 310 44.29 2.92 -7.51
C ALA A 310 44.47 2.22 -6.14
N LEU A 311 43.98 0.98 -6.02
CA LEU A 311 44.16 0.11 -4.85
C LEU A 311 45.52 -0.62 -4.84
N GLY A 312 46.39 -0.38 -5.83
CA GLY A 312 47.70 -1.03 -5.94
C GLY A 312 47.68 -2.45 -6.50
N ALA A 313 46.53 -2.92 -6.99
CA ALA A 313 46.38 -4.22 -7.64
C ALA A 313 46.60 -4.11 -9.17
N ARG A 314 46.77 -5.26 -9.84
CA ARG A 314 46.93 -5.32 -11.30
C ARG A 314 45.69 -5.93 -11.95
N PRO A 315 45.11 -5.29 -12.97
CA PRO A 315 43.99 -5.89 -13.68
C PRO A 315 44.33 -7.26 -14.28
N PRO A 316 43.45 -8.27 -14.14
CA PRO A 316 43.68 -9.59 -14.71
C PRO A 316 43.44 -9.58 -16.23
N VAL A 317 43.76 -10.70 -16.87
CA VAL A 317 43.22 -10.97 -18.20
C VAL A 317 41.77 -11.40 -18.01
N TRP A 318 40.83 -10.60 -18.49
CA TRP A 318 39.40 -10.87 -18.37
C TRP A 318 39.02 -12.23 -19.00
N PRO A 319 38.25 -13.07 -18.29
CA PRO A 319 37.83 -14.37 -18.80
C PRO A 319 37.09 -14.31 -20.14
N ARG A 320 37.34 -15.33 -20.98
CA ARG A 320 36.63 -15.56 -22.24
C ARG A 320 36.48 -17.05 -22.50
N TRP A 321 35.36 -17.44 -23.11
CA TRP A 321 35.05 -18.83 -23.42
C TRP A 321 34.60 -18.96 -24.88
N GLY A 322 35.01 -20.07 -25.51
CA GLY A 322 34.68 -20.36 -26.90
C GLY A 322 35.33 -19.41 -27.91
N ARG A 323 34.98 -19.63 -29.19
CA ARG A 323 35.31 -18.74 -30.31
C ARG A 323 34.12 -18.78 -31.27
N ALA A 324 33.60 -17.62 -31.67
CA ALA A 324 32.64 -17.51 -32.76
C ALA A 324 33.40 -17.40 -34.09
N ALA A 325 32.90 -18.07 -35.12
CA ALA A 325 33.40 -17.88 -36.48
C ALA A 325 32.83 -16.56 -37.03
N PRO A 326 33.66 -15.63 -37.54
CA PRO A 326 33.16 -14.42 -38.19
C PRO A 326 32.35 -14.78 -39.43
N ALA A 327 31.31 -13.97 -39.74
CA ALA A 327 30.42 -14.22 -40.86
C ALA A 327 31.09 -14.12 -42.25
N GLY A 328 32.34 -13.66 -42.32
CA GLY A 328 33.12 -13.53 -43.56
C GLY A 328 32.65 -12.43 -44.52
N ARG A 329 31.53 -11.76 -44.22
CA ARG A 329 30.97 -10.62 -44.95
C ARG A 329 30.57 -9.49 -44.00
N ARG A 330 30.43 -8.27 -44.52
CA ARG A 330 29.83 -7.15 -43.78
C ARG A 330 28.31 -7.35 -43.67
N GLY A 331 27.73 -6.91 -42.55
CA GLY A 331 26.29 -6.91 -42.33
C GLY A 331 25.90 -6.22 -41.04
N ALA A 332 24.61 -6.27 -40.74
CA ALA A 332 24.01 -5.66 -39.57
C ALA A 332 24.38 -6.40 -38.27
N LEU A 333 24.44 -5.62 -37.18
CA LEU A 333 24.61 -6.08 -35.81
C LEU A 333 23.31 -5.84 -35.04
N ARG A 334 22.89 -6.82 -34.25
CA ARG A 334 21.71 -6.75 -33.36
C ARG A 334 22.11 -7.02 -31.92
N GLY A 335 22.13 -5.98 -31.09
CA GLY A 335 22.20 -6.12 -29.64
C GLY A 335 20.81 -6.36 -29.08
N LEU A 336 20.61 -7.44 -28.32
CA LEU A 336 19.38 -7.70 -27.58
C LEU A 336 19.76 -7.79 -26.11
N TYR A 337 19.69 -6.69 -25.37
CA TYR A 337 20.18 -6.60 -23.99
C TYR A 337 19.03 -6.73 -22.98
N SER A 338 19.32 -7.35 -21.83
CA SER A 338 18.45 -7.35 -20.65
C SER A 338 18.81 -6.27 -19.64
N GLY A 339 20.04 -5.74 -19.69
CA GLY A 339 20.51 -4.67 -18.81
C GLY A 339 20.78 -3.37 -19.57
N GLY A 340 20.00 -2.33 -19.28
CA GLY A 340 20.11 -1.05 -19.98
C GLY A 340 21.47 -0.36 -19.91
N THR A 341 22.16 -0.41 -18.77
CA THR A 341 23.51 0.19 -18.70
C THR A 341 24.53 -0.58 -19.53
N LEU A 342 24.40 -1.91 -19.61
CA LEU A 342 25.28 -2.70 -20.48
C LEU A 342 24.98 -2.45 -21.96
N ALA A 343 23.71 -2.19 -22.30
CA ALA A 343 23.32 -1.73 -23.63
C ALA A 343 23.92 -0.34 -23.95
N ASP A 344 23.86 0.61 -23.01
CA ASP A 344 24.47 1.94 -23.15
C ASP A 344 25.98 1.86 -23.42
N GLU A 345 26.70 1.10 -22.60
CA GLU A 345 28.14 0.89 -22.78
C GLU A 345 28.44 0.23 -24.14
N ALA A 346 27.67 -0.81 -24.50
CA ALA A 346 27.85 -1.49 -25.77
C ALA A 346 27.64 -0.55 -26.95
N MET A 347 26.60 0.30 -26.92
CA MET A 347 26.36 1.30 -27.96
C MET A 347 27.49 2.31 -28.06
N LEU A 348 28.04 2.79 -26.94
CA LEU A 348 29.17 3.73 -26.95
C LEU A 348 30.41 3.11 -27.61
N VAL A 349 30.75 1.87 -27.22
CA VAL A 349 31.88 1.13 -27.79
C VAL A 349 31.66 0.82 -29.27
N LEU A 350 30.44 0.43 -29.65
CA LEU A 350 30.10 0.14 -31.04
C LEU A 350 30.09 1.41 -31.90
N ALA A 351 29.57 2.53 -31.40
CA ALA A 351 29.53 3.79 -32.14
C ALA A 351 30.92 4.24 -32.59
N ASP A 352 31.92 4.12 -31.72
CA ASP A 352 33.32 4.47 -32.01
C ASP A 352 33.96 3.56 -33.08
N LEU A 353 33.50 2.32 -33.19
CA LEU A 353 34.12 1.30 -34.06
C LEU A 353 33.39 1.08 -35.38
N ILE A 354 32.06 1.12 -35.35
CA ILE A 354 31.20 0.76 -36.48
C ILE A 354 30.22 1.86 -36.91
N GLY A 355 30.24 3.03 -36.28
CA GLY A 355 29.40 4.18 -36.62
C GLY A 355 27.99 4.07 -36.01
N ASP A 356 27.02 4.74 -36.62
CA ASP A 356 25.65 4.87 -36.07
C ASP A 356 25.01 3.54 -35.65
N VAL A 357 24.59 3.47 -34.38
CA VAL A 357 23.84 2.36 -33.78
C VAL A 357 22.49 2.88 -33.32
N ARG A 358 21.40 2.32 -33.84
CA ARG A 358 20.03 2.68 -33.44
C ARG A 358 19.60 1.97 -32.17
N SER A 359 18.70 2.59 -31.39
CA SER A 359 18.17 1.98 -30.16
C SER A 359 16.80 2.54 -29.76
N ASN A 360 16.10 1.83 -28.89
CA ASN A 360 14.98 2.37 -28.11
C ASN A 360 15.45 3.32 -27.01
N ILE A 361 16.70 3.19 -26.55
CA ILE A 361 17.38 4.13 -25.65
C ILE A 361 18.52 4.86 -26.39
N PRO A 362 18.22 5.63 -27.45
CA PRO A 362 19.25 6.07 -28.38
C PRO A 362 20.23 7.06 -27.76
N LEU A 363 21.53 6.88 -28.03
CA LEU A 363 22.58 7.84 -27.64
C LEU A 363 22.37 9.26 -28.20
N ARG A 364 21.64 9.36 -29.31
CA ARG A 364 21.22 10.61 -29.95
C ARG A 364 19.79 10.47 -30.48
N PRO A 365 18.89 11.47 -30.31
CA PRO A 365 17.48 11.34 -30.71
C PRO A 365 17.24 10.86 -32.15
N GLU A 366 18.09 11.25 -33.11
CA GLU A 366 17.99 10.84 -34.51
C GLU A 366 18.24 9.34 -34.78
N LEU A 367 18.82 8.64 -33.79
CA LEU A 367 19.09 7.20 -33.84
C LEU A 367 17.98 6.36 -33.20
N ALA A 368 16.86 6.97 -32.82
CA ALA A 368 15.71 6.24 -32.29
C ALA A 368 15.23 5.14 -33.27
N LEU A 369 14.86 3.99 -32.73
CA LEU A 369 14.16 2.95 -33.47
C LEU A 369 12.70 3.35 -33.70
N ALA A 370 12.17 3.01 -34.88
CA ALA A 370 10.76 3.22 -35.16
C ALA A 370 9.91 2.18 -34.38
N PRO A 371 8.78 2.58 -33.77
CA PRO A 371 7.90 1.65 -33.09
C PRO A 371 7.28 0.67 -34.10
N ALA A 372 7.15 -0.61 -33.70
CA ALA A 372 6.47 -1.65 -34.46
C ALA A 372 5.14 -2.10 -33.81
N GLY A 373 4.79 -1.51 -32.67
CA GLY A 373 3.63 -1.83 -31.84
C GLY A 373 4.00 -1.77 -30.35
N PRO A 374 3.03 -1.93 -29.43
CA PRO A 374 3.32 -1.99 -27.99
C PRO A 374 4.33 -3.10 -27.66
N GLY A 375 5.43 -2.76 -26.99
CA GLY A 375 6.51 -3.69 -26.65
C GLY A 375 7.21 -4.36 -27.83
N ARG A 376 7.29 -3.66 -28.98
CA ARG A 376 8.07 -4.09 -30.15
C ARG A 376 8.74 -2.90 -30.86
N ALA A 377 10.04 -3.00 -31.10
CA ALA A 377 10.79 -2.09 -31.96
C ALA A 377 10.97 -2.67 -33.38
N ARG A 378 10.95 -1.81 -34.41
CA ARG A 378 11.22 -2.23 -35.80
C ARG A 378 12.73 -2.36 -36.02
N LEU A 379 13.23 -3.59 -35.99
CA LEU A 379 14.64 -3.90 -36.23
C LEU A 379 15.02 -4.11 -37.69
N ALA A 380 14.10 -4.58 -38.53
CA ALA A 380 14.35 -4.76 -39.96
C ALA A 380 14.67 -3.42 -40.64
N GLY A 381 15.73 -3.39 -41.46
CA GLY A 381 16.18 -2.19 -42.17
C GLY A 381 16.82 -1.10 -41.31
N SER A 382 17.10 -1.37 -40.02
CA SER A 382 17.64 -0.38 -39.08
C SER A 382 19.16 -0.13 -39.17
N GLY A 383 19.89 -0.90 -39.97
CA GLY A 383 21.37 -0.87 -39.97
C GLY A 383 21.92 -1.62 -38.75
N HIS A 384 22.81 -1.02 -37.96
CA HIS A 384 23.20 -1.58 -36.65
C HIS A 384 22.20 -1.11 -35.58
N ALA A 385 21.79 -2.02 -34.69
CA ALA A 385 20.85 -1.67 -33.62
C ALA A 385 21.15 -2.43 -32.32
N VAL A 386 20.90 -1.79 -31.19
CA VAL A 386 20.95 -2.37 -29.84
C VAL A 386 19.63 -2.05 -29.15
N VAL A 387 18.97 -3.05 -28.57
CA VAL A 387 17.71 -2.89 -27.85
C VAL A 387 17.92 -3.20 -26.39
N ASP A 388 17.50 -2.30 -25.51
CA ASP A 388 17.31 -2.60 -24.10
C ASP A 388 15.91 -3.16 -23.89
N LEU A 389 15.82 -4.47 -23.66
CA LEU A 389 14.56 -5.17 -23.43
C LEU A 389 14.05 -4.98 -21.99
N GLY A 390 14.86 -4.40 -21.11
CA GLY A 390 14.49 -4.06 -19.74
C GLY A 390 13.73 -2.74 -19.64
N ASP A 391 13.78 -1.92 -20.69
CA ASP A 391 13.08 -0.63 -20.76
C ASP A 391 11.56 -0.80 -20.64
N ASP A 392 10.91 0.20 -20.05
CA ASP A 392 9.47 0.23 -19.76
C ASP A 392 8.62 -0.20 -20.95
N GLU A 393 8.99 0.20 -22.17
CA GLU A 393 8.22 -0.14 -23.37
C GLU A 393 8.04 -1.65 -23.56
N PHE A 394 8.99 -2.47 -23.08
CA PHE A 394 9.01 -3.92 -23.22
C PHE A 394 8.51 -4.69 -22.00
N THR A 395 8.49 -4.05 -20.82
CA THR A 395 8.15 -4.69 -19.54
C THR A 395 6.71 -4.42 -19.09
N VAL A 396 5.96 -3.55 -19.77
CA VAL A 396 4.53 -3.33 -19.48
C VAL A 396 3.72 -4.64 -19.58
N GLY A 397 3.28 -5.13 -18.42
CA GLY A 397 2.53 -6.39 -18.29
C GLY A 397 3.33 -7.65 -18.65
N ARG A 398 4.67 -7.61 -18.59
CA ARG A 398 5.57 -8.76 -18.77
C ARG A 398 6.65 -8.73 -17.68
N PRO A 399 7.28 -9.86 -17.33
CA PRO A 399 8.43 -9.83 -16.42
C PRO A 399 9.61 -9.17 -17.11
N HIS A 400 10.50 -8.59 -16.30
CA HIS A 400 11.78 -8.09 -16.78
C HIS A 400 12.58 -9.22 -17.47
N PRO A 401 13.32 -8.95 -18.57
CA PRO A 401 14.05 -9.98 -19.34
C PRO A 401 15.17 -10.70 -18.59
N MET A 402 15.59 -10.18 -17.43
CA MET A 402 16.49 -10.89 -16.51
C MET A 402 15.80 -12.03 -15.74
N ILE A 403 14.47 -12.00 -15.64
CA ILE A 403 13.65 -13.03 -14.96
C ILE A 403 13.09 -14.01 -16.00
N ASP A 404 12.61 -13.49 -17.13
CA ASP A 404 11.95 -14.26 -18.19
C ASP A 404 12.58 -13.99 -19.57
N PRO A 405 13.17 -15.00 -20.23
CA PRO A 405 13.86 -14.79 -21.50
C PRO A 405 12.94 -14.83 -22.72
N THR A 406 11.62 -15.01 -22.59
CA THR A 406 10.71 -15.36 -23.70
C THR A 406 10.77 -14.35 -24.85
N LEU A 407 10.62 -13.06 -24.55
CA LEU A 407 10.68 -12.00 -25.57
C LEU A 407 12.03 -12.02 -26.30
N ARG A 408 13.11 -12.21 -25.54
CA ARG A 408 14.46 -12.20 -26.05
C ARG A 408 14.75 -13.39 -26.96
N LEU A 409 14.26 -14.57 -26.61
CA LEU A 409 14.37 -15.78 -27.43
C LEU A 409 13.61 -15.64 -28.75
N ALA A 410 12.41 -15.05 -28.72
CA ALA A 410 11.64 -14.75 -29.92
C ALA A 410 12.40 -13.77 -30.83
N LEU A 411 12.92 -12.67 -30.28
CA LEU A 411 13.71 -11.71 -31.05
C LEU A 411 14.99 -12.31 -31.61
N LEU A 412 15.69 -13.19 -30.87
CA LEU A 412 16.85 -13.91 -31.38
C LEU A 412 16.51 -14.73 -32.62
N ALA A 413 15.38 -15.45 -32.61
CA ALA A 413 14.92 -16.21 -33.77
C ALA A 413 14.55 -15.30 -34.95
N GLU A 414 13.82 -14.20 -34.70
CA GLU A 414 13.50 -13.19 -35.72
C GLU A 414 14.77 -12.60 -36.36
N GLN A 415 15.78 -12.24 -35.54
CA GLN A 415 17.03 -11.66 -36.03
C GLN A 415 17.91 -12.69 -36.75
N ALA A 416 17.83 -13.97 -36.39
CA ALA A 416 18.53 -15.03 -37.09
C ALA A 416 17.98 -15.23 -38.52
N ALA A 417 16.68 -15.00 -38.71
CA ALA A 417 16.01 -15.10 -40.00
C ALA A 417 16.26 -13.88 -40.92
N ASP A 418 16.65 -12.72 -40.37
CA ASP A 418 16.95 -11.51 -41.14
C ASP A 418 18.26 -11.70 -41.98
N PRO A 419 18.20 -11.60 -43.32
CA PRO A 419 19.36 -11.82 -44.18
C PRO A 419 20.46 -10.76 -44.02
N ASP A 420 20.12 -9.56 -43.52
CA ASP A 420 21.10 -8.49 -43.32
C ASP A 420 21.91 -8.70 -42.04
N VAL A 421 21.40 -9.49 -41.08
CA VAL A 421 22.05 -9.72 -39.79
C VAL A 421 23.20 -10.72 -39.93
N THR A 422 24.36 -10.33 -39.41
CA THR A 422 25.60 -11.14 -39.39
C THR A 422 26.13 -11.36 -37.97
N VAL A 423 25.74 -10.50 -37.03
CA VAL A 423 26.16 -10.55 -35.63
C VAL A 423 24.97 -10.30 -34.72
N VAL A 424 24.78 -11.17 -33.73
CA VAL A 424 23.89 -10.94 -32.59
C VAL A 424 24.72 -10.82 -31.31
N LEU A 425 24.52 -9.75 -30.56
CA LEU A 425 25.18 -9.46 -29.29
C LEU A 425 24.16 -9.52 -28.16
N LEU A 426 24.49 -10.24 -27.09
CA LEU A 426 23.62 -10.49 -25.94
C LEU A 426 24.41 -10.23 -24.65
N ASP A 427 23.77 -9.73 -23.60
CA ASP A 427 24.23 -9.88 -22.21
C ASP A 427 23.57 -11.10 -21.52
N VAL A 428 24.25 -11.74 -20.59
CA VAL A 428 23.63 -12.70 -19.67
C VAL A 428 24.01 -12.26 -18.27
N VAL A 429 23.02 -11.78 -17.51
CA VAL A 429 23.23 -11.27 -16.15
C VAL A 429 22.80 -12.32 -15.15
N LEU A 430 23.72 -12.76 -14.29
CA LEU A 430 23.52 -13.76 -13.24
C LEU A 430 23.29 -13.09 -11.89
N GLY A 431 23.03 -13.91 -10.86
CA GLY A 431 22.81 -13.49 -9.48
C GLY A 431 21.43 -13.85 -8.94
N HIS A 432 21.16 -13.44 -7.72
CA HIS A 432 19.86 -13.57 -7.08
C HIS A 432 18.74 -12.90 -7.89
N ALA A 433 17.54 -13.49 -7.83
CA ALA A 433 16.33 -13.06 -8.54
C ALA A 433 16.38 -13.02 -10.08
N ALA A 434 17.53 -13.29 -10.72
CA ALA A 434 17.61 -13.54 -12.16
C ALA A 434 17.12 -14.97 -12.50
N ASP A 435 16.99 -15.27 -13.79
CA ASP A 435 16.71 -16.61 -14.31
C ASP A 435 17.68 -17.64 -13.68
N ALA A 436 17.13 -18.77 -13.23
CA ALA A 436 17.85 -19.81 -12.53
C ALA A 436 18.81 -20.59 -13.46
N ASP A 437 18.51 -20.67 -14.76
CA ASP A 437 19.43 -21.25 -15.75
C ASP A 437 19.27 -20.60 -17.15
N PRO A 438 19.82 -19.40 -17.37
CA PRO A 438 19.71 -18.69 -18.64
C PRO A 438 20.19 -19.51 -19.85
N ALA A 439 21.26 -20.30 -19.68
CA ALA A 439 21.82 -21.13 -20.75
C ALA A 439 20.88 -22.27 -21.17
N ALA A 440 20.00 -22.76 -20.30
CA ALA A 440 19.05 -23.81 -20.64
C ALA A 440 18.11 -23.38 -21.79
N GLY A 441 17.65 -22.13 -21.80
CA GLY A 441 16.85 -21.55 -22.89
C GLY A 441 17.70 -21.00 -24.04
N LEU A 442 18.77 -20.25 -23.73
CA LEU A 442 19.58 -19.57 -24.74
C LEU A 442 20.43 -20.52 -25.58
N ALA A 443 21.04 -21.56 -25.01
CA ALA A 443 21.94 -22.43 -25.76
C ALA A 443 21.22 -23.22 -26.90
N PRO A 444 20.03 -23.81 -26.69
CA PRO A 444 19.23 -24.36 -27.79
C PRO A 444 18.83 -23.31 -28.82
N ALA A 445 18.38 -22.13 -28.40
CA ALA A 445 17.97 -21.06 -29.31
C ALA A 445 19.14 -20.55 -30.17
N ILE A 446 20.35 -20.45 -29.61
CA ILE A 446 21.57 -20.11 -30.36
C ILE A 446 21.89 -21.18 -31.39
N ARG A 447 21.81 -22.47 -31.04
CA ARG A 447 22.02 -23.57 -32.01
C ARG A 447 21.02 -23.49 -33.15
N HIS A 448 19.74 -23.26 -32.84
CA HIS A 448 18.68 -23.14 -33.83
C HIS A 448 18.88 -21.92 -34.74
N ALA A 449 19.15 -20.74 -34.17
CA ALA A 449 19.44 -19.51 -34.89
C ALA A 449 20.61 -19.67 -35.89
N ARG A 450 21.68 -20.34 -35.45
CA ARG A 450 22.85 -20.60 -36.32
C ARG A 450 22.53 -21.63 -37.40
N ALA A 451 21.84 -22.72 -37.08
CA ALA A 451 21.42 -23.71 -38.07
C ALA A 451 20.49 -23.10 -39.13
N ALA A 452 19.52 -22.28 -38.73
CA ALA A 452 18.62 -21.58 -39.65
C ALA A 452 19.36 -20.60 -40.58
N ALA A 453 20.41 -19.94 -40.08
CA ALA A 453 21.26 -19.11 -40.93
C ALA A 453 22.11 -19.95 -41.90
N ASP A 454 22.69 -21.06 -41.41
CA ASP A 454 23.52 -21.97 -42.22
C ASP A 454 22.70 -22.64 -43.35
N GLU A 455 21.44 -23.02 -43.09
CA GLU A 455 20.49 -23.53 -44.09
C GLU A 455 20.23 -22.52 -45.22
N GLN A 456 20.35 -21.23 -44.92
CA GLN A 456 20.24 -20.14 -45.90
C GLN A 456 21.61 -19.75 -46.51
N GLY A 457 22.66 -20.52 -46.26
CA GLY A 457 24.01 -20.25 -46.75
C GLY A 457 24.69 -19.03 -46.10
N ARG A 458 24.22 -18.61 -44.92
CA ARG A 458 24.73 -17.46 -44.17
C ARG A 458 25.41 -17.92 -42.88
N ALA A 459 26.52 -17.31 -42.53
CA ALA A 459 27.11 -17.48 -41.20
C ALA A 459 26.59 -16.40 -40.24
N LEU A 460 26.15 -16.81 -39.04
CA LEU A 460 25.71 -15.94 -37.96
C LEU A 460 26.67 -16.05 -36.77
N ALA A 461 27.32 -14.94 -36.41
CA ALA A 461 28.14 -14.85 -35.20
C ALA A 461 27.27 -14.44 -34.00
N VAL A 462 27.36 -15.19 -32.91
CA VAL A 462 26.71 -14.85 -31.63
C VAL A 462 27.77 -14.51 -30.60
N VAL A 463 27.66 -13.34 -29.99
CA VAL A 463 28.57 -12.82 -28.96
C VAL A 463 27.80 -12.56 -27.69
N ILE A 464 28.37 -12.94 -26.54
CA ILE A 464 27.71 -12.83 -25.23
C ILE A 464 28.62 -12.13 -24.23
N ALA A 465 28.12 -11.09 -23.58
CA ALA A 465 28.67 -10.49 -22.36
C ALA A 465 28.07 -11.20 -21.14
N LEU A 466 28.85 -12.05 -20.46
CA LEU A 466 28.41 -12.80 -19.29
C LEU A 466 28.76 -12.03 -18.01
N CYS A 467 27.77 -11.36 -17.42
CA CYS A 467 27.88 -10.58 -16.20
C CYS A 467 27.50 -11.43 -14.99
N GLY A 468 28.47 -11.80 -14.16
CA GLY A 468 28.25 -12.55 -12.93
C GLY A 468 29.55 -12.99 -12.27
N THR A 469 29.46 -13.49 -11.05
CA THR A 469 30.60 -13.98 -10.28
C THR A 469 30.68 -15.51 -10.31
N ALA A 470 31.79 -16.06 -9.85
CA ALA A 470 31.92 -17.51 -9.69
C ALA A 470 31.03 -18.10 -8.59
N ALA A 471 30.55 -17.28 -7.65
CA ALA A 471 29.75 -17.71 -6.51
C ALA A 471 28.23 -17.59 -6.74
N ASP A 472 27.81 -17.03 -7.89
CA ASP A 472 26.40 -16.90 -8.23
C ASP A 472 25.68 -18.27 -8.31
N PRO A 473 24.39 -18.34 -7.93
CA PRO A 473 23.62 -19.60 -7.91
C PRO A 473 23.60 -20.36 -9.23
N GLN A 474 23.71 -19.63 -10.35
CA GLN A 474 23.65 -20.19 -11.70
C GLN A 474 24.92 -20.94 -12.13
N ASP A 475 26.01 -20.90 -11.37
CA ASP A 475 27.35 -21.39 -11.75
C ASP A 475 27.82 -20.80 -13.09
N ARG A 476 28.53 -19.67 -13.00
CA ARG A 476 29.02 -18.92 -14.17
C ARG A 476 29.83 -19.78 -15.14
N GLU A 477 30.66 -20.70 -14.65
CA GLU A 477 31.50 -21.55 -15.51
C GLU A 477 30.64 -22.55 -16.31
N ARG A 478 29.61 -23.14 -15.68
CA ARG A 478 28.65 -23.98 -16.39
C ARG A 478 27.91 -23.20 -17.47
N GLN A 479 27.40 -22.01 -17.13
CA GLN A 479 26.69 -21.13 -18.07
C GLN A 479 27.59 -20.78 -19.27
N ALA A 480 28.82 -20.33 -19.01
CA ALA A 480 29.77 -19.95 -20.04
C ALA A 480 30.10 -21.11 -21.00
N ARG A 481 30.33 -22.31 -20.46
CA ARG A 481 30.62 -23.51 -21.27
C ARG A 481 29.44 -23.97 -22.10
N ALA A 482 28.22 -23.93 -21.55
CA ALA A 482 27.01 -24.30 -22.28
C ALA A 482 26.76 -23.37 -23.48
N LEU A 483 26.90 -22.06 -23.26
CA LEU A 483 26.76 -21.04 -24.30
C LEU A 483 27.88 -21.12 -25.34
N ALA A 484 29.13 -21.29 -24.91
CA ALA A 484 30.26 -21.51 -25.82
C ALA A 484 30.10 -22.80 -26.64
N GLY A 485 29.59 -23.88 -26.03
CA GLY A 485 29.28 -25.14 -26.70
C GLY A 485 28.14 -25.03 -27.72
N ALA A 486 27.24 -24.04 -27.59
CA ALA A 486 26.26 -23.69 -28.62
C ALA A 486 26.84 -22.91 -29.81
N GLY A 487 28.12 -22.51 -29.72
CA GLY A 487 28.83 -21.78 -30.77
C GLY A 487 28.92 -20.26 -30.57
N ALA A 488 28.59 -19.75 -29.37
CA ALA A 488 28.78 -18.34 -29.04
C ALA A 488 30.21 -18.03 -28.60
N ALA A 489 30.67 -16.78 -28.82
CA ALA A 489 31.84 -16.23 -28.15
C ALA A 489 31.41 -15.51 -26.87
N VAL A 490 31.87 -15.99 -25.72
CA VAL A 490 31.42 -15.49 -24.40
C VAL A 490 32.57 -14.71 -23.74
N PHE A 491 32.27 -13.54 -23.18
CA PHE A 491 33.23 -12.63 -22.56
C PHE A 491 32.73 -12.19 -21.19
N ALA A 492 33.63 -12.13 -20.19
CA ALA A 492 33.29 -11.56 -18.89
C ALA A 492 33.16 -10.03 -18.92
N SER A 493 33.85 -9.35 -19.86
CA SER A 493 33.77 -7.89 -20.08
C SER A 493 32.78 -7.56 -21.19
N ASN A 494 31.81 -6.68 -20.91
CA ASN A 494 30.83 -6.22 -21.89
C ASN A 494 31.49 -5.37 -22.98
N ALA A 495 32.41 -4.47 -22.61
CA ALA A 495 33.23 -3.74 -23.58
C ALA A 495 34.02 -4.66 -24.51
N ALA A 496 34.62 -5.74 -23.99
CA ALA A 496 35.32 -6.72 -24.82
C ALA A 496 34.37 -7.48 -25.77
N ALA A 497 33.17 -7.82 -25.31
CA ALA A 497 32.12 -8.42 -26.14
C ALA A 497 31.71 -7.49 -27.28
N ALA A 498 31.46 -6.21 -26.99
CA ALA A 498 31.10 -5.20 -27.99
C ALA A 498 32.21 -5.00 -29.03
N ARG A 499 33.48 -4.92 -28.61
CA ARG A 499 34.63 -4.84 -29.53
C ARG A 499 34.75 -6.08 -30.43
N ALA A 500 34.50 -7.28 -29.89
CA ALA A 500 34.50 -8.51 -30.68
C ALA A 500 33.35 -8.53 -31.70
N ALA A 501 32.15 -8.10 -31.29
CA ALA A 501 30.98 -8.01 -32.14
C ALA A 501 31.19 -7.02 -33.31
N ALA A 502 31.77 -5.84 -33.03
CA ALA A 502 32.19 -4.88 -34.05
C ALA A 502 33.17 -5.48 -35.07
N ALA A 503 34.18 -6.21 -34.59
CA ALA A 503 35.16 -6.88 -35.47
C ALA A 503 34.51 -7.94 -36.37
N PHE A 504 33.49 -8.66 -35.88
CA PHE A 504 32.75 -9.63 -36.67
C PHE A 504 31.82 -8.99 -37.71
N ALA A 505 31.26 -7.80 -37.43
CA ALA A 505 30.43 -7.05 -38.37
C ALA A 505 31.26 -6.40 -39.52
N ARG A 506 32.59 -6.26 -39.35
CA ARG A 506 33.51 -5.71 -40.36
C ARG A 506 34.75 -6.60 -40.60
N PRO A 507 34.62 -7.79 -41.23
CA PRO A 507 35.78 -8.64 -41.52
C PRO A 507 36.73 -7.97 -42.54
N GLY A 508 37.99 -7.75 -42.16
CA GLY A 508 39.07 -7.37 -43.10
C GLY A 508 39.61 -5.93 -43.04
N ASP A 509 39.12 -5.07 -42.14
CA ASP A 509 39.69 -3.72 -41.95
C ASP A 509 40.69 -3.73 -40.78
N ARG A 510 41.98 -3.69 -41.08
CA ARG A 510 43.08 -3.60 -40.08
C ARG A 510 43.68 -2.19 -40.05
N SER A 511 42.86 -1.15 -40.05
CA SER A 511 43.33 0.23 -39.90
C SER A 511 43.19 0.72 -38.45
N GLY A 512 44.36 0.89 -37.82
CA GLY A 512 44.72 1.80 -36.72
C GLY A 512 43.71 2.17 -35.65
N ILE A 513 43.95 1.68 -34.42
CA ILE A 513 43.48 2.30 -33.17
C ILE A 513 44.39 3.53 -32.88
N PRO A 514 43.88 4.76 -32.72
CA PRO A 514 44.67 5.86 -32.17
C PRO A 514 44.65 5.82 -30.64
N ALA A 515 45.83 6.04 -30.03
CA ALA A 515 46.01 6.21 -28.60
C ALA A 515 46.02 7.70 -28.21
N GLY A 516 45.13 8.08 -27.28
CA GLY A 516 45.30 9.08 -26.20
C GLY A 516 45.52 10.57 -26.52
N ALA A 517 44.73 11.45 -25.88
CA ALA A 517 45.14 12.43 -24.83
C ALA A 517 44.24 13.69 -24.74
N VAL A 518 44.07 14.18 -23.51
CA VAL A 518 43.34 15.40 -23.05
C VAL A 518 44.29 16.61 -22.99
N PRO A 519 43.78 17.87 -22.97
CA PRO A 519 43.89 18.67 -21.73
C PRO A 519 42.63 19.51 -21.37
N ALA A 520 42.51 19.85 -20.08
CA ALA A 520 41.56 20.78 -19.44
C ALA A 520 41.99 22.27 -19.62
N THR A 521 41.18 23.34 -19.52
CA THR A 521 40.49 24.05 -18.39
C THR A 521 39.84 25.35 -18.98
N ASP A 522 38.78 25.98 -18.47
CA ASP A 522 38.76 26.98 -17.36
C ASP A 522 37.33 27.41 -16.88
N ALA A 523 37.20 27.49 -15.55
CA ALA A 523 36.50 28.37 -14.57
C ALA A 523 35.19 29.20 -14.82
N PRO A 524 34.45 29.58 -13.72
CA PRO A 524 33.00 29.84 -13.69
C PRO A 524 32.56 31.30 -13.33
N THR A 525 31.24 31.57 -13.28
CA THR A 525 30.64 32.66 -12.48
C THR A 525 29.29 32.29 -11.85
N ASP A 526 29.25 32.43 -10.53
CA ASP A 526 28.20 32.57 -9.50
C ASP A 526 26.70 32.45 -9.83
N ALA A 527 26.01 31.63 -9.04
CA ALA A 527 24.96 32.08 -8.11
C ALA A 527 24.72 31.00 -7.04
N ASP A 528 24.77 31.40 -5.78
CA ASP A 528 24.52 30.59 -4.57
C ASP A 528 23.03 30.66 -4.18
N PRO A 529 22.31 29.53 -4.07
CA PRO A 529 21.10 29.45 -3.28
C PRO A 529 21.34 28.61 -2.01
N GLY A 530 21.59 29.33 -0.92
CA GLY A 530 21.24 29.02 0.47
C GLY A 530 21.25 27.55 0.92
N GLU A 531 22.22 27.21 1.77
CA GLU A 531 22.22 25.97 2.57
C GLU A 531 20.95 25.82 3.41
N PRO A 532 20.16 24.74 3.20
CA PRO A 532 19.12 24.34 4.15
C PRO A 532 19.76 23.78 5.42
N ALA A 533 19.08 23.93 6.56
CA ALA A 533 19.50 23.43 7.86
C ALA A 533 19.99 21.97 7.83
N ALA A 534 21.00 21.66 8.67
CA ALA A 534 21.63 20.35 8.75
C ALA A 534 20.59 19.25 9.08
N ALA A 535 20.31 18.39 8.10
CA ALA A 535 19.50 17.19 8.29
C ALA A 535 20.22 16.19 9.21
N PRO A 536 19.50 15.31 9.94
CA PRO A 536 20.14 14.26 10.72
C PRO A 536 20.99 13.35 9.82
N PRO A 537 22.13 12.85 10.30
CA PRO A 537 22.92 11.88 9.55
C PRO A 537 22.10 10.61 9.34
N VAL A 538 22.29 9.96 8.19
CA VAL A 538 21.70 8.64 7.95
C VAL A 538 22.28 7.65 8.96
N ARG A 539 21.41 6.84 9.56
CA ARG A 539 21.82 5.86 10.56
C ARG A 539 22.76 4.81 9.97
N SER A 540 23.79 4.45 10.73
CA SER A 540 24.85 3.54 10.30
C SER A 540 24.44 2.06 10.29
N ASP A 541 23.31 1.69 10.89
CA ASP A 541 22.85 0.29 10.91
C ASP A 541 22.50 -0.25 9.52
N LEU A 542 22.30 0.63 8.52
CA LEU A 542 22.15 0.27 7.11
C LEU A 542 23.26 -0.65 6.59
N LEU A 543 24.50 -0.45 7.03
CA LEU A 543 25.67 -1.18 6.51
C LEU A 543 25.90 -2.52 7.19
N THR A 544 25.10 -2.83 8.22
CA THR A 544 25.13 -4.14 8.86
C THR A 544 24.22 -5.12 8.14
N ALA A 545 24.49 -6.43 8.25
CA ALA A 545 23.57 -7.43 7.74
C ALA A 545 22.20 -7.26 8.44
N PRO A 546 21.10 -7.10 7.70
CA PRO A 546 19.80 -6.84 8.30
C PRO A 546 19.35 -8.05 9.13
N ALA A 547 18.89 -7.82 10.36
CA ALA A 547 18.31 -8.86 11.21
C ALA A 547 17.01 -9.45 10.63
N GLY A 548 16.35 -8.70 9.75
CA GLY A 548 15.25 -9.16 8.90
C GLY A 548 14.89 -8.09 7.87
N VAL A 549 14.22 -8.52 6.80
CA VAL A 549 13.76 -7.63 5.72
C VAL A 549 12.25 -7.75 5.59
N ILE A 550 11.57 -6.60 5.61
CA ILE A 550 10.14 -6.52 5.32
C ILE A 550 9.97 -6.46 3.80
N CYS A 551 9.22 -7.38 3.23
CA CYS A 551 9.01 -7.46 1.78
C CYS A 551 7.55 -7.19 1.43
N ALA A 552 7.32 -6.20 0.56
CA ALA A 552 6.03 -5.94 -0.06
C ALA A 552 6.16 -5.99 -1.58
N GLY A 553 5.34 -6.81 -2.25
CA GLY A 553 5.36 -6.99 -3.71
C GLY A 553 5.65 -8.43 -4.11
N VAL A 554 6.60 -8.65 -5.01
CA VAL A 554 6.82 -9.94 -5.67
C VAL A 554 7.53 -10.95 -4.76
N ASP A 555 7.00 -12.18 -4.70
CA ASP A 555 7.57 -13.26 -3.87
C ASP A 555 8.98 -13.68 -4.31
N LEU A 556 9.31 -13.50 -5.58
CA LEU A 556 10.65 -13.83 -6.12
C LEU A 556 11.79 -13.16 -5.33
N LEU A 557 11.60 -11.90 -4.92
CA LEU A 557 12.61 -11.16 -4.17
C LEU A 557 12.66 -11.61 -2.70
N ALA A 558 11.52 -11.95 -2.12
CA ALA A 558 11.46 -12.56 -0.79
C ALA A 558 12.14 -13.94 -0.76
N ASP A 559 11.93 -14.77 -1.78
CA ASP A 559 12.56 -16.08 -1.90
C ASP A 559 14.07 -15.97 -2.10
N ALA A 560 14.52 -14.99 -2.88
CA ALA A 560 15.95 -14.69 -3.04
C ALA A 560 16.61 -14.34 -1.70
N LEU A 561 15.93 -13.62 -0.81
CA LEU A 561 16.41 -13.33 0.55
C LEU A 561 16.40 -14.58 1.44
N ARG A 562 15.34 -15.40 1.37
CA ARG A 562 15.28 -16.68 2.12
C ARG A 562 16.41 -17.64 1.70
N ALA A 563 16.75 -17.67 0.41
CA ALA A 563 17.87 -18.46 -0.11
C ALA A 563 19.23 -18.00 0.44
N GLN A 564 19.32 -16.74 0.88
CA GLN A 564 20.48 -16.17 1.57
C GLN A 564 20.39 -16.33 3.10
N ALA A 565 19.43 -17.11 3.62
CA ALA A 565 19.14 -17.30 5.04
C ALA A 565 18.76 -16.00 5.80
N VAL A 566 18.19 -15.01 5.10
CA VAL A 566 17.68 -13.77 5.70
C VAL A 566 16.24 -13.98 6.19
N PRO A 567 15.91 -13.62 7.45
CA PRO A 567 14.54 -13.60 7.91
C PRO A 567 13.69 -12.61 7.10
N VAL A 568 12.59 -13.10 6.51
CA VAL A 568 11.66 -12.29 5.72
C VAL A 568 10.34 -12.12 6.45
N VAL A 569 9.90 -10.86 6.56
CA VAL A 569 8.59 -10.48 7.06
C VAL A 569 7.71 -10.12 5.85
N PRO A 570 6.79 -11.00 5.42
CA PRO A 570 5.96 -10.73 4.26
C PRO A 570 4.86 -9.72 4.60
N VAL A 571 4.63 -8.77 3.70
CA VAL A 571 3.46 -7.90 3.68
C VAL A 571 2.50 -8.42 2.61
N GLN A 572 1.25 -8.70 3.00
CA GLN A 572 0.19 -9.09 2.08
C GLN A 572 -0.38 -7.84 1.38
N TYR A 573 0.45 -7.21 0.56
CA TYR A 573 0.09 -6.03 -0.21
C TYR A 573 -1.13 -6.30 -1.11
N ARG A 574 -1.98 -5.28 -1.25
CA ARG A 574 -3.09 -5.23 -2.20
C ARG A 574 -3.21 -3.81 -2.76
N PRO A 575 -3.60 -3.64 -4.04
CA PRO A 575 -4.02 -2.37 -4.59
C PRO A 575 -5.07 -1.67 -3.74
N ALA A 576 -5.05 -0.34 -3.72
CA ALA A 576 -6.01 0.45 -2.96
C ALA A 576 -7.45 0.14 -3.42
N ALA A 577 -8.42 0.30 -2.52
CA ALA A 577 -9.84 0.07 -2.79
C ALA A 577 -10.51 1.23 -3.55
N VAL A 578 -9.75 1.97 -4.35
CA VAL A 578 -10.23 3.09 -5.18
C VAL A 578 -9.81 2.88 -6.63
N ALA A 579 -10.66 3.30 -7.57
CA ALA A 579 -10.37 3.16 -9.00
C ALA A 579 -9.30 4.17 -9.48
N ASP A 580 -9.28 5.37 -8.90
CA ASP A 580 -8.28 6.41 -9.15
C ASP A 580 -7.57 6.77 -7.84
N GLU A 581 -6.26 6.54 -7.79
CA GLU A 581 -5.42 6.80 -6.63
C GLU A 581 -4.89 8.25 -6.58
N SER A 582 -5.18 9.11 -7.56
CA SER A 582 -4.63 10.48 -7.66
C SER A 582 -4.87 11.33 -6.41
N ALA A 583 -6.10 11.33 -5.89
CA ALA A 583 -6.44 12.05 -4.67
C ALA A 583 -5.78 11.43 -3.43
N LEU A 584 -5.70 10.09 -3.37
CA LEU A 584 -5.01 9.39 -2.30
C LEU A 584 -3.52 9.74 -2.28
N HIS A 585 -2.86 9.79 -3.44
CA HIS A 585 -1.45 10.19 -3.57
C HIS A 585 -1.23 11.62 -3.15
N ALA A 586 -2.07 12.55 -3.59
CA ALA A 586 -1.97 13.96 -3.19
C ALA A 586 -2.02 14.12 -1.66
N VAL A 587 -2.90 13.38 -0.98
CA VAL A 587 -3.01 13.41 0.48
C VAL A 587 -1.82 12.73 1.15
N LEU A 588 -1.36 11.58 0.64
CA LEU A 588 -0.17 10.87 1.17
C LEU A 588 1.10 11.72 1.05
N ALA A 589 1.25 12.45 -0.05
CA ALA A 589 2.38 13.33 -0.32
C ALA A 589 2.34 14.64 0.48
N ASP A 590 1.24 14.99 1.17
CA ASP A 590 1.18 16.19 2.00
C ASP A 590 2.13 16.06 3.21
N PRO A 591 3.21 16.87 3.29
CA PRO A 591 4.21 16.74 4.34
C PRO A 591 3.66 17.06 5.74
N ARG A 592 2.49 17.71 5.83
CA ARG A 592 1.82 18.01 7.10
C ARG A 592 1.14 16.77 7.69
N ARG A 593 0.74 15.80 6.86
CA ARG A 593 -0.19 14.72 7.22
C ARG A 593 0.22 13.95 8.46
N ALA A 594 1.45 13.44 8.51
CA ALA A 594 1.92 12.60 9.61
C ALA A 594 1.86 13.34 10.96
N ALA A 595 2.38 14.58 11.01
CA ALA A 595 2.34 15.41 12.21
C ALA A 595 0.91 15.84 12.58
N ALA A 596 0.08 16.17 11.58
CA ALA A 596 -1.32 16.54 11.75
C ALA A 596 -2.15 15.38 12.33
N ASN A 597 -1.98 14.16 11.81
CA ASN A 597 -2.64 12.95 12.33
C ASN A 597 -2.20 12.64 13.76
N ALA A 598 -0.89 12.64 14.03
CA ALA A 598 -0.38 12.42 15.38
C ALA A 598 -0.90 13.48 16.37
N HIS A 599 -1.05 14.73 15.94
CA HIS A 599 -1.61 15.80 16.77
C HIS A 599 -3.12 15.62 16.99
N ALA A 600 -3.91 15.38 15.93
CA ALA A 600 -5.34 15.15 16.02
C ALA A 600 -5.68 13.97 16.92
N THR A 601 -5.02 12.83 16.72
CA THR A 601 -5.23 11.64 17.56
C THR A 601 -4.80 11.88 19.00
N ARG A 602 -3.70 12.59 19.26
CA ARG A 602 -3.31 12.95 20.64
C ARG A 602 -4.41 13.75 21.36
N ARG A 603 -5.04 14.71 20.67
CA ARG A 603 -6.17 15.47 21.22
C ARG A 603 -7.35 14.56 21.57
N MET A 604 -7.60 13.48 20.81
CA MET A 604 -8.60 12.46 21.20
C MET A 604 -8.18 11.74 22.50
N LEU A 605 -6.92 11.31 22.59
CA LEU A 605 -6.41 10.52 23.71
C LEU A 605 -6.33 11.32 25.03
N ASP A 606 -6.20 12.64 24.95
CA ASP A 606 -6.10 13.53 26.11
C ASP A 606 -7.46 13.80 26.78
N VAL A 607 -8.59 13.54 26.10
CA VAL A 607 -9.94 13.78 26.65
C VAL A 607 -10.20 12.94 27.89
N ARG A 608 -10.72 13.57 28.95
CA ARG A 608 -11.23 12.91 30.16
C ARG A 608 -12.64 13.40 30.42
N ALA A 609 -13.62 12.61 29.99
CA ALA A 609 -15.03 12.98 30.06
C ALA A 609 -15.62 12.73 31.45
N GLU A 610 -16.25 13.76 32.01
CA GLU A 610 -16.97 13.71 33.27
C GLU A 610 -18.45 14.00 33.07
N LEU A 611 -19.33 13.24 33.70
CA LEU A 611 -20.74 13.57 33.79
C LEU A 611 -20.93 14.69 34.80
N VAL A 612 -21.22 15.89 34.29
CA VAL A 612 -21.30 17.11 35.10
C VAL A 612 -22.74 17.56 35.34
N ALA A 613 -23.67 17.21 34.45
CA ALA A 613 -25.08 17.56 34.61
C ALA A 613 -26.02 16.62 33.84
N VAL A 614 -27.31 16.71 34.21
CA VAL A 614 -28.44 16.14 33.45
C VAL A 614 -29.47 17.24 33.33
N ARG A 615 -29.85 17.63 32.11
CA ARG A 615 -30.66 18.84 31.85
C ARG A 615 -31.62 18.68 30.67
N PRO A 616 -32.71 19.45 30.61
CA PRO A 616 -33.57 19.50 29.43
C PRO A 616 -32.84 20.00 28.18
N ALA A 617 -33.19 19.48 27.00
CA ALA A 617 -32.57 19.81 25.72
C ALA A 617 -32.73 21.29 25.34
N ARG A 618 -33.85 21.93 25.69
CA ARG A 618 -34.03 23.39 25.53
C ARG A 618 -32.99 24.22 26.28
N GLU A 619 -32.47 23.73 27.40
CA GLU A 619 -31.43 24.40 28.18
C GLU A 619 -30.04 24.04 27.67
N ALA A 620 -29.82 22.76 27.35
CA ALA A 620 -28.52 22.24 26.94
C ALA A 620 -28.14 22.63 25.50
N LEU A 621 -29.09 22.56 24.57
CA LEU A 621 -28.87 22.74 23.12
C LEU A 621 -29.57 23.97 22.55
N GLY A 622 -30.34 24.70 23.37
CA GLY A 622 -31.09 25.88 22.94
C GLY A 622 -32.26 25.59 22.01
N LEU A 623 -32.75 24.35 21.95
CA LEU A 623 -33.85 23.95 21.05
C LEU A 623 -35.15 24.65 21.41
N ARG A 624 -35.81 25.22 20.40
CA ARG A 624 -37.14 25.85 20.50
C ARG A 624 -38.24 24.89 20.04
N PRO A 625 -39.52 25.15 20.38
CA PRO A 625 -40.64 24.37 19.82
C PRO A 625 -40.57 24.32 18.28
N GLY A 626 -40.66 23.11 17.71
CA GLY A 626 -40.50 22.86 16.26
C GLY A 626 -39.06 22.62 15.80
N GLU A 627 -38.05 22.80 16.65
CA GLU A 627 -36.66 22.45 16.34
C GLU A 627 -36.33 21.06 16.90
N PHE A 628 -35.93 20.15 16.01
CA PHE A 628 -35.54 18.80 16.37
C PHE A 628 -34.10 18.52 15.93
N ALA A 629 -33.33 17.86 16.78
CA ALA A 629 -32.10 17.22 16.35
C ALA A 629 -32.36 15.77 15.94
N HIS A 630 -31.54 15.20 15.06
CA HIS A 630 -31.62 13.79 14.64
C HIS A 630 -30.22 13.17 14.50
N ALA A 631 -30.15 11.84 14.50
CA ALA A 631 -28.90 11.15 14.21
C ALA A 631 -28.51 11.23 12.72
N GLY A 632 -27.22 11.05 12.43
CA GLY A 632 -26.67 10.96 11.09
C GLY A 632 -26.39 12.31 10.42
N PRO A 633 -25.90 12.30 9.16
CA PRO A 633 -25.64 13.50 8.38
C PRO A 633 -26.95 14.25 8.02
N PRO A 634 -26.87 15.51 7.54
CA PRO A 634 -28.04 16.32 7.18
C PRO A 634 -29.04 15.58 6.30
N ILE A 635 -30.32 15.62 6.66
CA ILE A 635 -31.40 14.97 5.92
C ILE A 635 -32.68 15.80 5.94
N THR A 636 -33.45 15.71 4.87
CA THR A 636 -34.79 16.28 4.76
C THR A 636 -35.84 15.26 5.18
N PHE A 637 -37.03 15.71 5.60
CA PHE A 637 -38.08 14.79 6.06
C PHE A 637 -38.57 13.81 4.98
N ASP A 638 -38.57 14.22 3.71
CA ASP A 638 -38.95 13.35 2.59
C ASP A 638 -37.97 12.19 2.36
N ARG A 639 -36.69 12.37 2.71
CA ARG A 639 -35.66 11.33 2.65
C ARG A 639 -35.53 10.50 3.93
N ALA A 640 -36.17 10.92 5.02
CA ALA A 640 -36.08 10.25 6.31
C ALA A 640 -36.57 8.80 6.21
N SER A 641 -35.79 7.89 6.81
CA SER A 641 -36.13 6.48 6.93
C SER A 641 -37.38 6.26 7.80
N GLY A 642 -38.03 5.10 7.68
CA GLY A 642 -39.21 4.77 8.48
C GLY A 642 -39.03 4.99 9.99
N PRO A 643 -37.98 4.46 10.64
CA PRO A 643 -37.78 4.69 12.07
C PRO A 643 -37.51 6.15 12.41
N LEU A 644 -36.79 6.91 11.56
CA LEU A 644 -36.59 8.35 11.79
C LEU A 644 -37.89 9.13 11.68
N ARG A 645 -38.74 8.83 10.68
CA ARG A 645 -40.08 9.42 10.54
C ARG A 645 -40.94 9.15 11.76
N GLY A 646 -40.98 7.89 12.21
CA GLY A 646 -41.72 7.51 13.41
C GLY A 646 -41.25 8.24 14.66
N ALA A 647 -39.95 8.41 14.83
CA ALA A 647 -39.38 9.14 15.95
C ALA A 647 -39.73 10.64 15.90
N LEU A 648 -39.71 11.27 14.72
CA LEU A 648 -40.13 12.67 14.55
C LEU A 648 -41.62 12.86 14.83
N ILE A 649 -42.47 11.93 14.38
CA ILE A 649 -43.91 11.91 14.70
C ILE A 649 -44.11 11.82 16.22
N GLY A 650 -43.44 10.88 16.88
CA GLY A 650 -43.53 10.74 18.34
C GLY A 650 -43.03 11.98 19.08
N ALA A 651 -41.99 12.64 18.59
CA ALA A 651 -41.51 13.90 19.16
C ALA A 651 -42.52 15.04 19.00
N MET A 652 -43.18 15.16 17.84
CA MET A 652 -44.27 16.13 17.63
C MET A 652 -45.43 15.91 18.62
N LEU A 653 -45.81 14.65 18.85
CA LEU A 653 -46.87 14.29 19.80
C LEU A 653 -46.45 14.55 21.26
N PHE A 654 -45.20 14.23 21.59
CA PHE A 654 -44.64 14.46 22.92
C PHE A 654 -44.58 15.95 23.27
N GLU A 655 -44.20 16.81 22.33
CA GLU A 655 -44.16 18.27 22.50
C GLU A 655 -45.53 18.95 22.36
N GLY A 656 -46.58 18.20 22.00
CA GLY A 656 -47.93 18.74 21.80
C GLY A 656 -48.05 19.65 20.57
N LEU A 657 -47.22 19.43 19.55
CA LEU A 657 -47.19 20.20 18.30
C LEU A 657 -48.14 19.64 17.22
N ALA A 658 -48.70 18.46 17.47
CA ALA A 658 -49.69 17.80 16.63
C ALA A 658 -50.75 17.09 17.50
N ALA A 659 -51.97 16.98 16.97
CA ALA A 659 -53.07 16.32 17.67
C ALA A 659 -52.94 14.78 17.65
N ASP A 660 -52.47 14.23 16.52
CA ASP A 660 -52.31 12.81 16.27
C ASP A 660 -51.18 12.57 15.23
N ALA A 661 -50.93 11.29 14.92
CA ALA A 661 -49.83 10.90 14.03
C ALA A 661 -50.01 11.41 12.59
N ASP A 662 -51.25 11.52 12.09
CA ASP A 662 -51.53 11.99 10.73
C ASP A 662 -51.29 13.50 10.62
N ASP A 663 -51.75 14.27 11.63
CA ASP A 663 -51.45 15.71 11.74
C ASP A 663 -49.94 15.95 11.88
N ALA A 664 -49.25 15.16 12.70
CA ALA A 664 -47.80 15.24 12.86
C ALA A 664 -47.07 15.00 11.53
N GLN A 665 -47.44 13.94 10.80
CA GLN A 665 -46.86 13.61 9.51
C GLN A 665 -47.12 14.70 8.46
N ALA A 666 -48.33 15.23 8.40
CA ALA A 666 -48.69 16.30 7.48
C ALA A 666 -47.87 17.58 7.74
N ARG A 667 -47.70 17.96 9.01
CA ARG A 667 -46.89 19.13 9.41
C ARG A 667 -45.41 18.95 9.14
N LEU A 668 -44.86 17.77 9.47
CA LEU A 668 -43.47 17.42 9.16
C LEU A 668 -43.20 17.44 7.65
N ALA A 669 -44.16 16.99 6.83
CA ALA A 669 -44.07 17.05 5.38
C ALA A 669 -44.18 18.47 4.82
N ALA A 670 -44.99 19.34 5.44
CA ALA A 670 -45.09 20.74 5.06
C ALA A 670 -43.83 21.55 5.44
N GLY A 671 -43.20 21.22 6.57
CA GLY A 671 -41.98 21.88 7.06
C GLY A 671 -42.20 23.26 7.69
N ASP A 672 -43.45 23.73 7.77
CA ASP A 672 -43.77 25.06 8.32
C ASP A 672 -43.45 25.16 9.82
N GLY A 673 -42.43 25.96 10.15
CA GLY A 673 -41.98 26.15 11.53
C GLY A 673 -41.25 24.94 12.13
N ILE A 674 -40.84 23.97 11.29
CA ILE A 674 -40.09 22.79 11.71
C ILE A 674 -38.67 22.84 11.14
N SER A 675 -37.67 22.58 11.97
CA SER A 675 -36.29 22.40 11.52
C SER A 675 -35.68 21.11 12.02
N LEU A 676 -34.88 20.47 11.15
CA LEU A 676 -34.13 19.26 11.44
C LEU A 676 -32.65 19.60 11.39
N THR A 677 -31.91 19.23 12.44
CA THR A 677 -30.45 19.44 12.49
C THR A 677 -29.75 18.16 12.97
N PRO A 678 -28.63 17.74 12.36
CA PRO A 678 -27.82 16.67 12.93
C PRO A 678 -27.44 16.94 14.38
N CYS A 679 -27.48 15.92 15.23
CA CYS A 679 -27.00 16.03 16.62
C CYS A 679 -25.53 16.47 16.65
N HIS A 680 -24.71 15.95 15.73
CA HIS A 680 -23.29 16.26 15.62
C HIS A 680 -23.00 17.76 15.43
N ASP A 681 -23.92 18.54 14.85
CA ASP A 681 -23.79 19.99 14.63
C ASP A 681 -24.04 20.80 15.91
N ARG A 682 -24.59 20.17 16.94
CA ARG A 682 -24.89 20.78 18.25
C ARG A 682 -24.10 20.15 19.40
N HIS A 683 -22.94 19.58 19.10
CA HIS A 683 -22.14 18.83 20.07
C HIS A 683 -22.92 17.71 20.77
N ALA A 684 -23.94 17.17 20.10
CA ALA A 684 -24.79 16.13 20.63
C ALA A 684 -24.64 14.85 19.81
N VAL A 685 -25.14 13.74 20.37
CA VAL A 685 -25.27 12.45 19.70
C VAL A 685 -26.55 11.77 20.16
N GLY A 686 -27.21 11.06 19.24
CA GLY A 686 -28.45 10.33 19.51
C GLY A 686 -28.37 8.87 19.05
N PRO A 687 -28.75 7.89 19.90
CA PRO A 687 -28.80 6.49 19.48
C PRO A 687 -29.96 6.24 18.50
N MET A 688 -29.77 5.34 17.54
CA MET A 688 -30.78 4.95 16.54
C MET A 688 -31.37 6.18 15.79
N ALA A 689 -32.69 6.40 15.73
CA ALA A 689 -33.23 7.60 15.09
C ALA A 689 -32.66 8.91 15.68
N GLY A 690 -32.23 8.87 16.95
CA GLY A 690 -31.50 9.95 17.61
C GLY A 690 -32.28 11.26 17.70
N VAL A 691 -33.61 11.21 17.63
CA VAL A 691 -34.45 12.41 17.71
C VAL A 691 -34.34 13.03 19.09
N ILE A 692 -34.00 14.31 19.14
CA ILE A 692 -34.00 15.12 20.37
C ILE A 692 -34.97 16.27 20.18
N SER A 693 -35.95 16.38 21.08
CA SER A 693 -36.89 17.49 21.15
C SER A 693 -36.68 18.35 22.41
N PRO A 694 -37.17 19.61 22.44
CA PRO A 694 -36.87 20.57 23.52
C PRO A 694 -37.14 20.10 24.95
N SER A 695 -38.16 19.26 25.16
CA SER A 695 -38.58 18.78 26.48
C SER A 695 -37.87 17.50 26.93
N MET A 696 -37.13 16.83 26.05
CA MET A 696 -36.32 15.66 26.41
C MET A 696 -35.16 16.04 27.33
N TRP A 697 -34.73 15.10 28.17
CA TRP A 697 -33.57 15.27 29.04
C TRP A 697 -32.32 14.66 28.42
N LEU A 698 -31.18 15.31 28.64
CA LEU A 698 -29.88 14.93 28.14
C LEU A 698 -28.88 14.73 29.29
N PHE A 699 -27.98 13.76 29.13
CA PHE A 699 -26.70 13.76 29.81
C PHE A 699 -25.82 14.88 29.24
N GLU A 700 -25.10 15.58 30.12
CA GLU A 700 -24.11 16.58 29.76
C GLU A 700 -22.75 16.11 30.30
N LEU A 701 -21.85 15.78 29.37
CA LEU A 701 -20.46 15.51 29.68
C LEU A 701 -19.61 16.75 29.45
N ALA A 702 -18.58 16.92 30.27
CA ALA A 702 -17.53 17.90 30.04
C ALA A 702 -16.15 17.21 30.02
N ASP A 703 -15.27 17.65 29.12
CA ASP A 703 -13.86 17.30 29.22
C ASP A 703 -13.22 18.04 30.40
N ARG A 704 -12.58 17.30 31.31
CA ARG A 704 -11.97 17.84 32.54
C ARG A 704 -10.93 18.91 32.25
N ALA A 705 -10.17 18.78 31.17
CA ALA A 705 -9.06 19.68 30.87
C ALA A 705 -9.53 20.99 30.21
N THR A 706 -10.43 20.89 29.24
CA THR A 706 -10.82 22.04 28.39
C THR A 706 -12.17 22.65 28.76
N GLY A 707 -13.03 21.93 29.47
CA GLY A 707 -14.42 22.31 29.72
C GLY A 707 -15.33 22.20 28.49
N ALA A 708 -14.85 21.65 27.38
CA ALA A 708 -15.66 21.34 26.20
C ALA A 708 -16.80 20.39 26.57
N ARG A 709 -17.96 20.52 25.93
CA ARG A 709 -19.19 19.81 26.33
C ARG A 709 -19.75 18.97 25.20
N ALA A 710 -20.30 17.82 25.56
CA ALA A 710 -21.10 17.01 24.64
C ALA A 710 -22.34 16.44 25.32
N PHE A 711 -23.37 16.18 24.53
CA PHE A 711 -24.69 15.84 25.02
C PHE A 711 -25.24 14.57 24.38
N CYS A 712 -26.07 13.84 25.12
CA CYS A 712 -26.81 12.69 24.59
C CYS A 712 -28.13 12.55 25.32
N SER A 713 -29.18 12.13 24.63
CA SER A 713 -30.49 11.89 25.27
C SER A 713 -30.41 10.83 26.36
N LEU A 714 -31.39 10.78 27.27
CA LEU A 714 -31.50 9.66 28.20
C LEU A 714 -31.98 8.40 27.46
N ASN A 715 -31.50 7.23 27.90
CA ASN A 715 -31.92 5.97 27.30
C ASN A 715 -33.35 5.61 27.72
N GLU A 716 -34.22 5.34 26.74
CA GLU A 716 -35.66 5.07 26.94
C GLU A 716 -35.99 3.63 27.38
N GLY A 717 -34.99 2.75 27.46
CA GLY A 717 -35.18 1.33 27.78
C GLY A 717 -35.18 0.42 26.54
N LEU A 718 -35.74 -0.77 26.74
CA LEU A 718 -35.86 -1.82 25.74
C LEU A 718 -37.30 -1.90 25.18
N GLY A 719 -37.46 -2.61 24.05
CA GLY A 719 -38.75 -2.84 23.38
C GLY A 719 -39.16 -1.68 22.47
N LYS A 720 -40.46 -1.35 22.43
CA LYS A 720 -40.97 -0.19 21.69
C LYS A 720 -40.57 1.11 22.40
N VAL A 721 -39.68 1.86 21.76
CA VAL A 721 -39.16 3.15 22.23
C VAL A 721 -38.97 4.11 21.05
N LEU A 722 -38.94 5.41 21.33
CA LEU A 722 -38.88 6.47 20.32
C LEU A 722 -37.63 6.37 19.45
N ARG A 723 -36.47 6.05 20.04
CA ARG A 723 -35.22 5.87 19.27
C ARG A 723 -35.33 4.81 18.17
N TYR A 724 -36.19 3.80 18.30
CA TYR A 724 -36.46 2.83 17.22
C TYR A 724 -37.65 3.22 16.32
N GLY A 725 -38.16 4.45 16.46
CA GLY A 725 -39.27 4.96 15.68
C GLY A 725 -40.66 4.57 16.18
N ALA A 726 -40.79 4.02 17.38
CA ALA A 726 -42.09 3.75 17.98
C ALA A 726 -42.68 5.01 18.62
N TYR A 727 -43.98 5.28 18.41
CA TYR A 727 -44.65 6.49 18.88
C TYR A 727 -46.05 6.22 19.48
N GLY A 728 -46.30 4.98 19.90
CA GLY A 728 -47.54 4.60 20.58
C GLY A 728 -47.70 5.27 21.95
N PRO A 729 -48.91 5.22 22.56
CA PRO A 729 -49.18 5.83 23.86
C PRO A 729 -48.20 5.42 24.96
N GLU A 730 -47.77 4.16 24.98
CA GLU A 730 -46.79 3.63 25.94
C GLU A 730 -45.40 4.27 25.82
N VAL A 731 -45.03 4.75 24.62
CA VAL A 731 -43.79 5.48 24.39
C VAL A 731 -43.92 6.91 24.89
N ILE A 732 -45.00 7.60 24.53
CA ILE A 732 -45.24 8.98 24.94
C ILE A 732 -45.39 9.10 26.46
N ASP A 733 -46.11 8.18 27.09
CA ASP A 733 -46.25 8.14 28.56
C ASP A 733 -44.91 7.86 29.25
N ARG A 734 -44.06 7.02 28.66
CA ARG A 734 -42.69 6.81 29.15
C ARG A 734 -41.86 8.07 29.05
N LEU A 735 -41.90 8.79 27.92
CA LEU A 735 -41.18 10.07 27.75
C LEU A 735 -41.65 11.12 28.76
N ARG A 736 -42.96 11.19 29.03
CA ARG A 736 -43.53 12.05 30.09
C ARG A 736 -43.04 11.65 31.48
N TRP A 737 -43.01 10.35 31.80
CA TRP A 737 -42.43 9.85 33.05
C TRP A 737 -40.94 10.17 33.15
N MET A 738 -40.18 9.98 32.07
CA MET A 738 -38.75 10.32 32.05
C MET A 738 -38.54 11.81 32.30
N THR A 739 -39.43 12.66 31.79
CA THR A 739 -39.37 14.12 31.97
C THR A 739 -39.79 14.55 33.38
N GLY A 740 -40.79 13.90 33.96
CA GLY A 740 -41.32 14.23 35.29
C GLY A 740 -40.58 13.59 36.46
N VAL A 741 -39.93 12.44 36.25
CA VAL A 741 -39.34 11.62 37.32
C VAL A 741 -37.87 11.31 37.04
N LEU A 742 -37.54 10.58 35.97
CA LEU A 742 -36.17 10.08 35.73
C LEU A 742 -35.14 11.22 35.60
N GLY A 743 -35.37 12.17 34.70
CA GLY A 743 -34.48 13.28 34.42
C GLY A 743 -34.20 14.12 35.67
N PRO A 744 -35.23 14.63 36.37
CA PRO A 744 -35.07 15.35 37.63
C PRO A 744 -34.31 14.55 38.70
N ALA A 745 -34.58 13.24 38.82
CA ALA A 745 -33.92 12.37 39.80
C ALA A 745 -32.42 12.18 39.51
N LEU A 746 -32.08 11.94 38.24
CA LEU A 746 -30.67 11.85 37.80
C LEU A 746 -29.97 13.20 37.96
N ALA A 747 -30.63 14.30 37.61
CA ALA A 747 -30.06 15.64 37.76
C ALA A 747 -29.78 16.00 39.22
N ALA A 748 -30.69 15.65 40.14
CA ALA A 748 -30.46 15.81 41.58
C ALA A 748 -29.31 14.93 42.07
N SER A 749 -29.25 13.68 41.62
CA SER A 749 -28.22 12.72 42.02
C SER A 749 -26.83 13.16 41.55
N VAL A 750 -26.67 13.54 40.27
CA VAL A 750 -25.40 14.04 39.72
C VAL A 750 -24.94 15.30 40.43
N ARG A 751 -25.84 16.25 40.71
CA ARG A 751 -25.48 17.46 41.48
C ARG A 751 -24.98 17.16 42.89
N ALA A 752 -25.56 16.16 43.56
CA ALA A 752 -25.18 15.78 44.92
C ALA A 752 -23.92 14.91 44.95
N THR A 753 -23.72 14.02 43.98
CA THR A 753 -22.51 13.20 43.83
C THR A 753 -21.30 14.04 43.40
N GLY A 754 -21.51 15.05 42.56
CA GLY A 754 -20.44 15.77 41.86
C GLY A 754 -20.08 15.11 40.52
N PRO A 755 -19.08 15.64 39.80
CA PRO A 755 -18.65 15.09 38.52
C PRO A 755 -18.27 13.60 38.62
N VAL A 756 -18.81 12.77 37.73
CA VAL A 756 -18.51 11.32 37.66
C VAL A 756 -17.58 11.06 36.48
N ASP A 757 -16.44 10.42 36.71
CA ASP A 757 -15.44 10.12 35.67
C ASP A 757 -15.92 9.00 34.74
N ILE A 758 -16.51 9.38 33.60
CA ILE A 758 -17.08 8.44 32.64
C ILE A 758 -15.98 7.73 31.87
N THR A 759 -14.88 8.41 31.54
CA THR A 759 -13.73 7.77 30.89
C THR A 759 -13.17 6.62 31.75
N ALA A 760 -13.08 6.79 33.08
CA ALA A 760 -12.65 5.73 33.98
C ALA A 760 -13.63 4.54 34.02
N ILE A 761 -14.95 4.81 34.00
CA ILE A 761 -15.95 3.74 33.94
C ILE A 761 -15.86 2.98 32.61
N ILE A 762 -15.68 3.67 31.48
CA ILE A 762 -15.50 3.04 30.17
C ILE A 762 -14.26 2.13 30.17
N GLY A 763 -13.13 2.61 30.70
CA GLY A 763 -11.92 1.80 30.79
C GLY A 763 -12.12 0.52 31.62
N GLN A 764 -12.91 0.58 32.69
CA GLN A 764 -13.21 -0.58 33.54
C GLN A 764 -14.25 -1.52 32.91
N MET A 765 -15.32 -1.01 32.30
CA MET A 765 -16.36 -1.86 31.71
C MET A 765 -15.80 -2.70 30.55
N ILE A 766 -14.87 -2.14 29.78
CA ILE A 766 -14.15 -2.86 28.72
C ILE A 766 -13.41 -4.07 29.29
N GLN A 767 -12.82 -3.93 30.47
CA GLN A 767 -12.13 -5.01 31.18
C GLN A 767 -13.10 -6.00 31.86
N MET A 768 -14.39 -5.67 31.93
CA MET A 768 -15.44 -6.45 32.57
C MET A 768 -16.39 -7.13 31.55
N GLY A 769 -15.97 -7.23 30.29
CA GLY A 769 -16.70 -7.96 29.27
C GLY A 769 -17.72 -7.14 28.48
N ASP A 770 -17.68 -5.81 28.60
CA ASP A 770 -18.44 -4.88 27.76
C ASP A 770 -17.58 -4.36 26.61
N GLU A 771 -18.22 -3.84 25.55
CA GLU A 771 -17.53 -3.17 24.43
C GLU A 771 -17.99 -1.72 24.23
N GLY A 772 -19.07 -1.29 24.91
CA GLY A 772 -19.51 0.11 24.96
C GLY A 772 -20.54 0.52 23.91
N HIS A 773 -20.92 -0.35 22.98
CA HIS A 773 -21.94 -0.10 21.96
C HIS A 773 -23.20 -0.94 22.19
N ASN A 774 -23.12 -2.27 22.02
CA ASN A 774 -24.24 -3.20 22.22
C ASN A 774 -24.29 -3.78 23.64
N ARG A 775 -23.14 -3.89 24.31
CA ARG A 775 -23.06 -4.43 25.66
C ARG A 775 -22.49 -3.37 26.60
N ASN A 776 -23.35 -2.92 27.52
CA ASN A 776 -23.11 -1.81 28.44
C ASN A 776 -23.50 -2.15 29.89
N ARG A 777 -23.56 -3.45 30.22
CA ARG A 777 -24.12 -3.95 31.48
C ARG A 777 -23.23 -3.62 32.69
N ALA A 778 -21.92 -3.81 32.57
CA ALA A 778 -20.97 -3.43 33.62
C ALA A 778 -20.98 -1.92 33.85
N GLY A 779 -20.89 -1.12 32.77
CA GLY A 779 -20.95 0.35 32.85
C GLY A 779 -22.24 0.85 33.52
N THR A 780 -23.39 0.27 33.16
CA THR A 780 -24.69 0.62 33.76
C THR A 780 -24.73 0.38 35.26
N LEU A 781 -24.21 -0.78 35.72
CA LEU A 781 -24.16 -1.10 37.15
C LEU A 781 -23.18 -0.21 37.91
N MET A 782 -22.07 0.16 37.29
CA MET A 782 -21.09 1.08 37.89
C MET A 782 -21.65 2.48 38.03
N LEU A 783 -22.33 3.02 37.01
CA LEU A 783 -23.02 4.30 37.13
C LEU A 783 -24.05 4.28 38.25
N LEU A 784 -24.86 3.21 38.29
CA LEU A 784 -25.89 3.07 39.31
C LEU A 784 -25.24 3.04 40.71
N ARG A 785 -24.12 2.35 40.89
CA ARG A 785 -23.35 2.36 42.14
C ARG A 785 -22.93 3.77 42.55
N GLU A 786 -22.43 4.59 41.62
CA GLU A 786 -21.97 5.96 41.92
C GLU A 786 -23.12 6.91 42.29
N LEU A 787 -24.28 6.76 41.64
CA LEU A 787 -25.43 7.65 41.85
C LEU A 787 -26.38 7.19 42.96
N MET A 788 -26.38 5.90 43.32
CA MET A 788 -27.34 5.32 44.26
C MET A 788 -27.38 6.02 45.63
N PRO A 789 -26.24 6.35 46.28
CA PRO A 789 -26.27 7.02 47.58
C PRO A 789 -27.01 8.36 47.51
N ALA A 790 -26.69 9.18 46.50
CA ALA A 790 -27.33 10.47 46.27
C ALA A 790 -28.82 10.32 45.92
N LEU A 791 -29.18 9.31 45.13
CA LEU A 791 -30.57 9.02 44.80
C LEU A 791 -31.39 8.65 46.04
N ILE A 792 -30.84 7.83 46.94
CA ILE A 792 -31.48 7.44 48.21
C ILE A 792 -31.65 8.66 49.14
N THR A 793 -30.66 9.55 49.19
CA THR A 793 -30.69 10.74 50.06
C THR A 793 -31.32 11.97 49.41
N SER A 794 -31.86 11.85 48.19
CA SER A 794 -32.37 12.97 47.39
C SER A 794 -33.63 13.64 47.97
N GLY A 795 -34.33 12.98 48.89
CA GLY A 795 -35.63 13.42 49.41
C GLY A 795 -36.79 13.15 48.44
N LEU A 796 -36.54 12.50 47.29
CA LEU A 796 -37.59 12.04 46.38
C LEU A 796 -38.46 10.94 47.03
N PRO A 797 -39.72 10.77 46.59
CA PRO A 797 -40.56 9.66 47.05
C PRO A 797 -39.85 8.32 46.88
N ALA A 798 -39.91 7.46 47.90
CA ALA A 798 -39.23 6.16 47.88
C ALA A 798 -39.66 5.28 46.68
N ASN A 799 -40.91 5.41 46.24
CA ASN A 799 -41.40 4.73 45.04
C ASN A 799 -40.69 5.23 43.77
N ASP A 800 -40.45 6.53 43.64
CA ASP A 800 -39.78 7.11 42.46
C ASP A 800 -38.31 6.70 42.43
N VAL A 801 -37.63 6.72 43.58
CA VAL A 801 -36.27 6.19 43.72
C VAL A 801 -36.21 4.72 43.29
N ALA A 802 -37.14 3.89 43.76
CA ALA A 802 -37.21 2.48 43.40
C ALA A 802 -37.51 2.27 41.91
N GLN A 803 -38.37 3.09 41.30
CA GLN A 803 -38.67 3.05 39.87
C GLN A 803 -37.46 3.43 39.03
N VAL A 804 -36.74 4.50 39.38
CA VAL A 804 -35.51 4.93 38.70
C VAL A 804 -34.44 3.85 38.80
N ALA A 805 -34.17 3.34 40.01
CA ALA A 805 -33.21 2.27 40.22
C ALA A 805 -33.54 1.02 39.38
N ARG A 806 -34.81 0.60 39.38
CA ARG A 806 -35.28 -0.53 38.59
C ARG A 806 -35.07 -0.29 37.10
N PHE A 807 -35.53 0.86 36.59
CA PHE A 807 -35.43 1.23 35.18
C PHE A 807 -33.98 1.19 34.67
N VAL A 808 -33.05 1.80 35.42
CA VAL A 808 -31.61 1.79 35.07
C VAL A 808 -31.06 0.36 35.15
N SER A 809 -31.33 -0.38 36.23
CA SER A 809 -30.76 -1.72 36.44
C SER A 809 -31.23 -2.79 35.45
N THR A 810 -32.42 -2.64 34.87
CA THR A 810 -32.97 -3.58 33.88
C THR A 810 -32.69 -3.16 32.43
N ASN A 811 -32.05 -2.00 32.24
CA ASN A 811 -31.72 -1.48 30.93
C ASN A 811 -30.22 -1.64 30.67
N ASP A 812 -29.84 -2.79 30.11
CA ASP A 812 -28.44 -3.11 29.82
C ASP A 812 -27.79 -2.15 28.79
N HIS A 813 -28.57 -1.29 28.11
CA HIS A 813 -28.09 -0.25 27.19
C HIS A 813 -28.02 1.15 27.82
N PHE A 814 -28.38 1.34 29.09
CA PHE A 814 -28.50 2.67 29.69
C PHE A 814 -27.19 3.48 29.59
N PHE A 815 -26.05 2.82 29.80
CA PHE A 815 -24.73 3.45 29.77
C PHE A 815 -24.24 3.82 28.36
N LEU A 816 -24.82 3.28 27.27
CA LEU A 816 -24.48 3.68 25.89
C LEU A 816 -24.58 5.20 25.71
N ASN A 817 -25.59 5.80 26.32
CA ASN A 817 -25.85 7.24 26.24
C ASN A 817 -24.83 8.10 27.02
N LEU A 818 -23.88 7.49 27.72
CA LEU A 818 -22.71 8.16 28.32
C LEU A 818 -21.42 7.83 27.54
N VAL A 819 -21.35 6.63 26.93
CA VAL A 819 -20.26 6.27 26.01
C VAL A 819 -20.25 7.19 24.79
N MET A 820 -21.40 7.34 24.11
CA MET A 820 -21.50 8.13 22.88
C MET A 820 -21.01 9.58 23.02
N PRO A 821 -21.45 10.38 24.02
CA PRO A 821 -20.95 11.75 24.17
C PRO A 821 -19.48 11.81 24.60
N THR A 822 -18.91 10.73 25.18
CA THR A 822 -17.46 10.64 25.40
C THR A 822 -16.73 10.56 24.06
N GLY A 823 -17.19 9.71 23.15
CA GLY A 823 -16.66 9.64 21.79
C GLY A 823 -16.83 10.94 21.02
N LYS A 824 -17.95 11.65 21.22
CA LYS A 824 -18.18 12.98 20.63
C LYS A 824 -17.17 14.02 21.13
N LEU A 825 -16.87 14.06 22.43
CA LEU A 825 -15.81 14.93 22.97
C LEU A 825 -14.45 14.60 22.35
N MET A 826 -14.12 13.32 22.21
CA MET A 826 -12.87 12.88 21.57
C MET A 826 -12.79 13.31 20.10
N GLY A 827 -13.86 13.08 19.33
CA GLY A 827 -13.96 13.48 17.93
C GLY A 827 -13.87 14.99 17.73
N ASP A 828 -14.61 15.76 18.53
CA ASP A 828 -14.58 17.24 18.49
C ASP A 828 -13.22 17.79 18.91
N ALA A 829 -12.56 17.15 19.88
CA ALA A 829 -11.19 17.49 20.26
C ALA A 829 -10.20 17.24 19.12
N ALA A 830 -10.44 16.30 18.21
CA ALA A 830 -9.56 16.07 17.06
C ALA A 830 -9.90 16.95 15.84
N ALA A 831 -11.03 17.64 15.82
CA ALA A 831 -11.48 18.39 14.65
C ALA A 831 -10.62 19.62 14.33
N GLY A 832 -10.62 20.00 13.06
CA GLY A 832 -10.03 21.25 12.56
C GLY A 832 -8.51 21.28 12.54
N VAL A 833 -7.84 20.13 12.36
CA VAL A 833 -6.36 20.07 12.20
C VAL A 833 -6.03 20.01 10.71
N PRO A 834 -5.51 21.10 10.09
CA PRO A 834 -5.20 21.11 8.67
C PRO A 834 -4.20 20.01 8.28
N GLY A 835 -4.47 19.35 7.15
CA GLY A 835 -3.66 18.21 6.66
C GLY A 835 -3.95 16.88 7.37
N SER A 836 -4.80 16.83 8.40
CA SER A 836 -5.14 15.57 9.07
C SER A 836 -6.21 14.79 8.30
N SER A 837 -5.97 13.49 8.11
CA SER A 837 -6.89 12.51 7.53
C SER A 837 -7.64 11.67 8.58
N ILE A 838 -7.63 12.10 9.85
CA ILE A 838 -8.30 11.38 10.95
C ILE A 838 -9.81 11.63 10.91
N VAL A 839 -10.59 10.55 10.93
CA VAL A 839 -12.05 10.58 11.06
C VAL A 839 -12.43 11.05 12.46
N THR A 840 -13.29 12.06 12.54
CA THR A 840 -13.75 12.68 13.80
C THR A 840 -15.19 12.38 14.14
N ALA A 841 -15.97 11.91 13.17
CA ALA A 841 -17.32 11.40 13.40
C ALA A 841 -17.67 10.33 12.36
N MET A 842 -18.36 9.29 12.81
CA MET A 842 -19.12 8.37 11.98
C MET A 842 -20.54 8.30 12.51
N CYS A 843 -21.53 8.45 11.64
CA CYS A 843 -22.94 8.42 12.00
C CYS A 843 -23.80 8.05 10.79
N ARG A 844 -25.07 7.73 11.04
CA ARG A 844 -26.02 7.33 9.99
C ARG A 844 -27.45 7.68 10.37
N ASN A 845 -28.28 8.02 9.39
CA ASN A 845 -29.67 8.45 9.61
C ASN A 845 -30.71 7.42 9.11
N GLY A 846 -30.26 6.19 8.79
CA GLY A 846 -31.11 5.13 8.23
C GLY A 846 -31.34 5.23 6.73
N THR A 847 -30.75 6.24 6.08
CA THR A 847 -30.75 6.46 4.63
C THR A 847 -29.32 6.64 4.14
N ASP A 848 -28.58 7.57 4.76
CA ASP A 848 -27.19 7.89 4.46
C ASP A 848 -26.30 7.56 5.67
N PHE A 849 -25.09 7.07 5.38
CA PHE A 849 -23.97 7.02 6.31
C PHE A 849 -23.07 8.24 6.04
N GLY A 850 -22.65 8.94 7.09
CA GLY A 850 -21.82 10.15 7.00
C GLY A 850 -20.58 10.06 7.87
N ILE A 851 -19.45 10.57 7.34
CA ILE A 851 -18.24 10.79 8.10
C ILE A 851 -17.81 12.27 8.07
N ARG A 852 -17.10 12.68 9.12
CA ARG A 852 -16.31 13.92 9.16
C ARG A 852 -14.83 13.60 9.34
N VAL A 853 -13.98 14.46 8.79
CA VAL A 853 -12.52 14.29 8.82
C VAL A 853 -11.88 15.58 9.31
N SER A 854 -10.85 15.45 10.16
CA SER A 854 -10.26 16.57 10.88
C SER A 854 -9.79 17.71 9.95
N GLY A 855 -9.11 17.38 8.85
CA GLY A 855 -8.57 18.35 7.89
C GLY A 855 -9.59 19.04 7.00
N THR A 856 -10.86 18.64 7.03
CA THR A 856 -11.94 19.22 6.20
C THR A 856 -12.96 20.04 7.00
N GLY A 857 -12.80 20.14 8.31
CA GLY A 857 -13.72 20.89 9.19
C GLY A 857 -15.07 20.17 9.34
N ASP A 858 -16.16 20.92 9.20
CA ASP A 858 -17.53 20.42 9.43
C ASP A 858 -18.18 19.76 8.20
N GLU A 859 -17.46 19.66 7.08
CA GLU A 859 -17.92 19.03 5.84
C GLU A 859 -18.27 17.56 6.05
N TRP A 860 -19.43 17.15 5.54
CA TRP A 860 -19.91 15.77 5.57
C TRP A 860 -19.57 15.05 4.27
N PHE A 861 -19.02 13.84 4.39
CA PHE A 861 -18.87 12.91 3.27
C PHE A 861 -19.81 11.73 3.47
N THR A 862 -20.69 11.50 2.51
CA THR A 862 -21.80 10.55 2.66
C THR A 862 -21.78 9.43 1.62
N GLY A 863 -22.25 8.26 2.01
CA GLY A 863 -22.62 7.15 1.12
C GLY A 863 -23.93 6.50 1.61
N PRO A 864 -24.50 5.52 0.88
CA PRO A 864 -25.72 4.85 1.29
C PRO A 864 -25.51 4.09 2.60
N ALA A 865 -26.45 4.21 3.55
CA ALA A 865 -26.42 3.39 4.75
C ALA A 865 -26.60 1.91 4.36
N LEU A 866 -25.75 1.04 4.91
CA LEU A 866 -25.78 -0.41 4.63
C LEU A 866 -26.69 -1.15 5.61
N TYR A 867 -27.04 -2.38 5.27
CA TYR A 867 -27.85 -3.25 6.12
C TYR A 867 -26.95 -4.03 7.09
N PRO A 868 -27.24 -4.02 8.40
CA PRO A 868 -26.54 -4.90 9.33
C PRO A 868 -26.82 -6.37 9.03
N GLU A 869 -25.80 -7.21 9.14
CA GLU A 869 -25.90 -8.67 9.02
C GLU A 869 -25.82 -9.30 10.40
N GLY A 870 -26.81 -10.11 10.78
CA GLY A 870 -26.84 -10.70 12.12
C GLY A 870 -28.12 -11.44 12.44
N LEU A 871 -28.50 -11.43 13.72
CA LEU A 871 -29.63 -12.19 14.23
C LEU A 871 -30.89 -11.32 14.33
N PHE A 872 -32.00 -11.88 13.85
CA PHE A 872 -33.32 -11.30 13.94
C PHE A 872 -34.08 -11.82 15.17
N LEU A 873 -34.91 -10.95 15.74
CA LEU A 873 -35.85 -11.32 16.79
C LEU A 873 -36.94 -12.26 16.22
N PRO A 874 -37.54 -13.14 17.05
CA PRO A 874 -38.59 -14.04 16.59
C PRO A 874 -39.71 -13.31 15.87
N GLY A 875 -39.99 -13.72 14.63
CA GLY A 875 -41.04 -13.14 13.79
C GLY A 875 -40.57 -12.09 12.78
N PHE A 876 -39.28 -11.73 12.77
CA PHE A 876 -38.69 -10.82 11.78
C PHE A 876 -37.63 -11.52 10.92
N GLY A 877 -37.35 -10.94 9.75
CA GLY A 877 -36.27 -11.33 8.85
C GLY A 877 -35.64 -10.12 8.14
N PRO A 878 -34.71 -10.36 7.19
CA PRO A 878 -33.98 -9.31 6.49
C PRO A 878 -34.84 -8.21 5.85
N ASP A 879 -36.00 -8.57 5.28
CA ASP A 879 -36.90 -7.62 4.62
C ASP A 879 -37.58 -6.64 5.59
N ASP A 880 -37.58 -6.94 6.88
CA ASP A 880 -38.15 -6.11 7.94
C ASP A 880 -37.15 -5.06 8.45
N ALA A 881 -35.85 -5.19 8.15
CA ALA A 881 -34.82 -4.28 8.67
C ALA A 881 -34.74 -2.97 7.88
N ASN A 882 -34.52 -1.88 8.60
CA ASN A 882 -34.05 -0.62 8.05
C ASN A 882 -32.53 -0.67 7.83
N PRO A 883 -31.98 0.08 6.86
CA PRO A 883 -30.55 0.38 6.84
C PRO A 883 -30.04 0.94 8.18
N ASP A 884 -28.75 0.82 8.43
CA ASP A 884 -28.13 1.21 9.70
C ASP A 884 -28.42 2.67 10.08
N ILE A 885 -28.68 2.91 11.37
CA ILE A 885 -29.20 4.19 11.89
C ILE A 885 -28.65 4.51 13.29
N GLY A 886 -28.27 5.77 13.53
CA GLY A 886 -27.74 6.29 14.80
C GLY A 886 -26.45 7.09 14.71
N ASP A 887 -26.14 7.83 15.77
CA ASP A 887 -24.81 8.41 16.00
C ASP A 887 -23.91 7.46 16.78
N SER A 888 -24.40 6.27 17.15
CA SER A 888 -23.65 5.32 17.98
C SER A 888 -22.36 4.80 17.34
N ALA A 889 -22.17 4.96 16.02
CA ALA A 889 -20.90 4.75 15.33
C ALA A 889 -19.76 5.70 15.81
N ILE A 890 -20.09 6.71 16.62
CA ILE A 890 -19.11 7.51 17.36
C ILE A 890 -18.32 6.66 18.38
N THR A 891 -18.89 5.54 18.84
CA THR A 891 -18.21 4.62 19.76
C THR A 891 -17.06 3.88 19.08
N GLU A 892 -17.23 3.46 17.83
CA GLU A 892 -16.15 2.95 16.98
C GLU A 892 -15.18 4.07 16.61
N THR A 893 -15.65 5.29 16.37
CA THR A 893 -14.77 6.42 16.07
C THR A 893 -13.76 6.69 17.20
N MET A 894 -14.14 6.47 18.47
CA MET A 894 -13.23 6.55 19.63
C MET A 894 -12.43 5.27 19.89
N GLY A 895 -12.60 4.22 19.09
CA GLY A 895 -11.83 2.98 19.11
C GLY A 895 -12.46 1.80 19.83
N ILE A 896 -13.70 1.89 20.31
CA ILE A 896 -14.39 0.80 21.03
C ILE A 896 -15.58 0.28 20.23
N GLY A 897 -16.57 -0.36 20.86
CA GLY A 897 -17.68 -0.97 20.15
C GLY A 897 -17.21 -2.15 19.29
N GLY A 898 -17.55 -2.15 18.01
CA GLY A 898 -17.16 -3.18 17.05
C GLY A 898 -15.66 -3.29 16.86
N MET A 899 -14.91 -2.22 17.13
CA MET A 899 -13.45 -2.20 17.05
C MET A 899 -12.77 -2.85 18.26
N ALA A 900 -13.48 -2.98 19.38
CA ALA A 900 -13.03 -3.65 20.60
C ALA A 900 -13.85 -4.92 20.91
N MET A 901 -14.52 -5.51 19.91
CA MET A 901 -15.41 -6.66 20.08
C MET A 901 -14.76 -7.86 20.78
N ALA A 902 -13.42 -7.98 20.71
CA ALA A 902 -12.63 -8.96 21.44
C ALA A 902 -12.86 -8.94 22.97
N THR A 903 -13.26 -7.80 23.54
CA THR A 903 -13.49 -7.66 24.98
C THR A 903 -14.82 -8.27 25.41
N ALA A 904 -15.77 -8.42 24.49
CA ALA A 904 -17.13 -8.84 24.77
C ALA A 904 -17.49 -10.16 24.06
N PRO A 905 -16.81 -11.30 24.33
CA PRO A 905 -17.07 -12.56 23.63
C PRO A 905 -18.51 -13.06 23.75
N ALA A 906 -19.24 -12.63 24.79
CA ALA A 906 -20.64 -12.93 24.97
C ALA A 906 -21.55 -12.30 23.91
N ILE A 907 -21.16 -11.17 23.30
CA ILE A 907 -21.97 -10.46 22.30
C ILE A 907 -22.01 -11.19 20.96
N VAL A 908 -20.98 -11.98 20.65
CA VAL A 908 -20.86 -12.75 19.40
C VAL A 908 -22.08 -13.63 19.14
N ARG A 909 -22.68 -14.21 20.19
CA ARG A 909 -23.91 -15.01 20.09
C ARG A 909 -25.14 -14.19 19.70
N PHE A 910 -25.09 -12.87 19.82
CA PHE A 910 -26.20 -11.95 19.58
C PHE A 910 -26.01 -11.15 18.29
N VAL A 911 -24.79 -10.69 17.99
CA VAL A 911 -24.50 -9.92 16.76
C VAL A 911 -24.02 -10.80 15.60
N GLY A 912 -23.73 -12.09 15.84
CA GLY A 912 -23.20 -13.01 14.84
C GLY A 912 -21.67 -13.15 14.88
N GLY A 913 -21.18 -14.23 14.24
CA GLY A 913 -19.75 -14.56 14.14
C GLY A 913 -19.24 -15.58 15.19
N THR A 914 -17.92 -15.64 15.35
CA THR A 914 -17.22 -16.46 16.35
C THR A 914 -16.26 -15.63 17.22
N VAL A 915 -15.81 -16.18 18.36
CA VAL A 915 -14.83 -15.50 19.22
C VAL A 915 -13.49 -15.24 18.49
N PRO A 916 -12.95 -16.21 17.70
CA PRO A 916 -11.82 -15.93 16.81
C PRO A 916 -12.06 -14.77 15.84
N ASP A 917 -13.27 -14.63 15.28
CA ASP A 917 -13.59 -13.51 14.39
C ASP A 917 -13.52 -12.18 15.13
N ALA A 918 -14.05 -12.11 16.35
CA ALA A 918 -13.99 -10.90 17.18
C ALA A 918 -12.53 -10.47 17.50
N LEU A 919 -11.65 -11.44 17.77
CA LEU A 919 -10.21 -11.21 17.96
C LEU A 919 -9.56 -10.70 16.68
N ALA A 920 -9.83 -11.35 15.55
CA ALA A 920 -9.29 -10.96 14.24
C ALA A 920 -9.77 -9.56 13.82
N VAL A 921 -11.06 -9.25 14.00
CA VAL A 921 -11.63 -7.91 13.77
C VAL A 921 -10.88 -6.87 14.60
N SER A 922 -10.78 -7.07 15.91
CA SER A 922 -10.15 -6.08 16.80
C SER A 922 -8.68 -5.86 16.45
N ARG A 923 -7.95 -6.90 16.04
CA ARG A 923 -6.56 -6.80 15.55
C ARG A 923 -6.45 -6.02 14.24
N ARG A 924 -7.35 -6.26 13.27
CA ARG A 924 -7.36 -5.54 11.98
C ARG A 924 -7.59 -4.03 12.14
N MET A 925 -8.33 -3.61 13.17
CA MET A 925 -8.58 -2.19 13.40
C MET A 925 -7.32 -1.39 13.72
N TYR A 926 -6.25 -2.03 14.22
CA TYR A 926 -4.95 -1.38 14.41
C TYR A 926 -4.24 -1.05 13.08
N GLU A 927 -4.65 -1.65 11.96
CA GLU A 927 -4.09 -1.37 10.64
C GLU A 927 -4.65 -0.09 10.01
N ILE A 928 -5.82 0.36 10.46
CA ILE A 928 -6.48 1.59 9.97
C ILE A 928 -6.45 2.75 10.96
N THR A 929 -5.84 2.58 12.13
CA THR A 929 -5.81 3.58 13.20
C THR A 929 -4.42 4.10 13.49
N GLU A 930 -4.33 5.34 13.98
CA GLU A 930 -3.07 6.02 14.25
C GLU A 930 -2.38 5.51 15.52
N ALA A 931 -3.13 5.41 16.62
CA ALA A 931 -2.59 5.15 17.94
C ALA A 931 -3.41 4.12 18.72
N GLU A 932 -2.86 3.67 19.84
CA GLU A 932 -3.57 2.88 20.85
C GLU A 932 -3.99 3.80 22.00
N ASN A 933 -5.23 3.67 22.48
CA ASN A 933 -5.72 4.44 23.61
C ASN A 933 -5.54 3.66 24.93
N PRO A 934 -4.57 4.04 25.78
CA PRO A 934 -4.28 3.32 27.01
C PRO A 934 -5.39 3.45 28.06
N ALA A 935 -6.30 4.42 27.94
CA ALA A 935 -7.46 4.53 28.83
C ALA A 935 -8.45 3.37 28.65
N PHE A 936 -8.43 2.74 27.46
CA PHE A 936 -9.35 1.68 27.06
C PHE A 936 -8.56 0.40 26.72
N ALA A 937 -7.86 -0.15 27.72
CA ALA A 937 -7.04 -1.34 27.55
C ALA A 937 -7.89 -2.61 27.33
N ILE A 938 -7.48 -3.44 26.36
CA ILE A 938 -8.15 -4.69 25.96
C ILE A 938 -7.41 -5.90 26.59
N PRO A 939 -7.93 -6.53 27.65
CA PRO A 939 -7.17 -7.54 28.41
C PRO A 939 -6.76 -8.77 27.60
N ILE A 940 -7.64 -9.26 26.72
CA ILE A 940 -7.39 -10.46 25.92
C ILE A 940 -6.31 -10.24 24.83
N LEU A 941 -5.97 -8.98 24.55
CA LEU A 941 -4.88 -8.59 23.66
C LEU A 941 -3.71 -8.03 24.50
N GLU A 942 -3.43 -8.64 25.64
CA GLU A 942 -2.32 -8.27 26.54
C GLU A 942 -2.36 -6.81 27.01
N PHE A 943 -3.57 -6.29 27.23
CA PHE A 943 -3.81 -4.90 27.65
C PHE A 943 -3.33 -3.84 26.65
N ARG A 944 -3.21 -4.19 25.36
CA ARG A 944 -3.09 -3.18 24.30
C ARG A 944 -4.22 -2.16 24.38
N GLY A 945 -3.91 -0.89 24.08
CA GLY A 945 -4.89 0.19 24.14
C GLY A 945 -5.84 0.13 22.93
N ALA A 946 -7.09 0.56 23.08
CA ALA A 946 -8.06 0.50 21.99
C ALA A 946 -7.58 1.24 20.71
N PRO A 947 -7.77 0.66 19.51
CA PRO A 947 -7.30 1.23 18.24
C PRO A 947 -8.04 2.55 17.95
N THR A 948 -7.34 3.69 18.00
CA THR A 948 -7.94 5.04 17.98
C THR A 948 -7.36 5.93 16.88
N GLY A 949 -8.21 6.77 16.29
CA GLY A 949 -7.85 7.69 15.21
C GLY A 949 -7.83 6.99 13.86
N ILE A 950 -9.02 6.67 13.33
CA ILE A 950 -9.19 6.05 12.01
C ILE A 950 -8.65 7.00 10.93
N ASP A 951 -7.72 6.54 10.11
CA ASP A 951 -7.10 7.30 9.02
C ASP A 951 -7.74 6.91 7.68
N VAL A 952 -8.38 7.88 7.01
CA VAL A 952 -9.02 7.68 5.70
C VAL A 952 -8.06 7.06 4.68
N THR A 953 -6.80 7.50 4.67
CA THR A 953 -5.81 7.00 3.70
C THR A 953 -5.50 5.51 3.93
N ARG A 954 -5.53 5.04 5.19
CA ARG A 954 -5.30 3.64 5.52
C ARG A 954 -6.51 2.77 5.22
N VAL A 955 -7.73 3.28 5.44
CA VAL A 955 -8.96 2.59 5.03
C VAL A 955 -8.93 2.32 3.52
N LEU A 956 -8.60 3.34 2.72
CA LEU A 956 -8.54 3.21 1.26
C LEU A 956 -7.40 2.29 0.80
N ARG A 957 -6.18 2.43 1.36
CA ARG A 957 -5.02 1.60 1.00
C ARG A 957 -5.23 0.11 1.33
N THR A 958 -5.86 -0.18 2.46
CA THR A 958 -6.00 -1.58 2.95
C THR A 958 -7.30 -2.25 2.54
N GLY A 959 -8.31 -1.47 2.14
CA GLY A 959 -9.69 -1.90 1.98
C GLY A 959 -10.36 -2.36 3.28
N ILE A 960 -9.75 -2.13 4.45
CA ILE A 960 -10.32 -2.47 5.75
C ILE A 960 -11.25 -1.34 6.17
N LEU A 961 -12.54 -1.65 6.31
CA LEU A 961 -13.54 -0.71 6.83
C LEU A 961 -13.67 -0.85 8.35
N PRO A 962 -13.97 0.24 9.08
CA PRO A 962 -14.28 0.17 10.51
C PRO A 962 -15.44 -0.81 10.78
N GLN A 963 -15.22 -1.78 11.66
CA GLN A 963 -16.28 -2.70 12.05
C GLN A 963 -17.19 -2.03 13.07
N ILE A 964 -18.48 -1.98 12.75
CA ILE A 964 -19.54 -1.51 13.63
C ILE A 964 -20.39 -2.71 14.02
N ASN A 965 -20.78 -2.78 15.28
CA ASN A 965 -21.84 -3.67 15.76
C ASN A 965 -23.02 -2.79 16.18
N THR A 966 -24.24 -3.14 15.76
CA THR A 966 -25.39 -2.23 15.86
C THR A 966 -26.69 -2.99 16.07
N GLY A 967 -27.69 -2.32 16.66
CA GLY A 967 -29.06 -2.79 16.68
C GLY A 967 -29.77 -2.55 15.33
N MET A 968 -30.69 -3.42 14.96
CA MET A 968 -31.52 -3.27 13.75
C MET A 968 -32.88 -2.67 14.13
N ALA A 969 -33.25 -1.57 13.48
CA ALA A 969 -34.58 -0.98 13.56
C ALA A 969 -35.48 -1.55 12.46
N GLY A 970 -36.79 -1.62 12.71
CA GLY A 970 -37.76 -1.99 11.69
C GLY A 970 -37.86 -0.93 10.59
N ARG A 971 -38.02 -1.39 9.34
CA ARG A 971 -38.15 -0.54 8.14
C ARG A 971 -39.41 0.33 8.18
N GLU A 972 -40.48 -0.17 8.77
CA GLU A 972 -41.73 0.55 8.94
C GLU A 972 -41.72 1.39 10.22
N ALA A 973 -42.26 2.62 10.13
CA ALA A 973 -42.42 3.49 11.29
C ALA A 973 -43.32 2.82 12.34
N GLY A 974 -42.92 2.87 13.62
CA GLY A 974 -43.71 2.26 14.70
C GLY A 974 -43.28 0.84 15.12
N THR A 975 -42.50 0.13 14.30
CA THR A 975 -42.19 -1.31 14.52
C THR A 975 -41.30 -1.54 15.75
N GLY A 976 -40.26 -0.72 15.94
CA GLY A 976 -39.30 -0.89 17.02
C GLY A 976 -38.04 -1.67 16.59
N GLN A 977 -37.38 -2.32 17.55
CA GLN A 977 -36.20 -3.14 17.29
C GLN A 977 -36.59 -4.48 16.65
N VAL A 978 -35.85 -4.90 15.62
CA VAL A 978 -36.08 -6.16 14.89
C VAL A 978 -34.90 -7.14 14.98
N GLY A 979 -33.72 -6.69 15.42
CA GLY A 979 -32.53 -7.53 15.51
C GLY A 979 -31.28 -6.79 15.96
N ALA A 980 -30.12 -7.41 15.75
CA ALA A 980 -28.80 -6.81 15.91
C ALA A 980 -27.77 -7.54 15.02
N GLY A 981 -26.70 -6.84 14.64
CA GLY A 981 -25.72 -7.40 13.73
C GLY A 981 -24.45 -6.57 13.57
N LEU A 982 -23.66 -6.99 12.60
CA LEU A 982 -22.41 -6.37 12.16
C LEU A 982 -22.65 -5.59 10.88
N VAL A 983 -22.03 -4.43 10.76
CA VAL A 983 -22.08 -3.59 9.56
C VAL A 983 -20.77 -2.81 9.44
N THR A 984 -20.50 -2.30 8.25
CA THR A 984 -19.40 -1.37 8.00
C THR A 984 -19.94 -0.10 7.35
N PRO A 985 -19.22 1.03 7.41
CA PRO A 985 -19.52 2.16 6.54
C PRO A 985 -19.40 1.78 5.06
N PRO A 986 -20.10 2.46 4.14
CA PRO A 986 -19.82 2.34 2.71
C PRO A 986 -18.44 2.91 2.37
N MET A 987 -17.71 2.32 1.40
CA MET A 987 -16.40 2.82 0.99
C MET A 987 -16.48 4.24 0.40
N ASP A 988 -17.60 4.58 -0.24
CA ASP A 988 -17.86 5.84 -0.94
C ASP A 988 -17.59 7.08 -0.07
N CYS A 989 -17.91 7.03 1.23
CA CYS A 989 -17.69 8.18 2.11
C CYS A 989 -16.19 8.43 2.36
N PHE A 990 -15.35 7.39 2.40
CA PHE A 990 -13.90 7.53 2.50
C PHE A 990 -13.29 8.02 1.19
N THR A 991 -13.78 7.51 0.05
CA THR A 991 -13.36 8.00 -1.27
C THR A 991 -13.69 9.49 -1.43
N ALA A 992 -14.91 9.91 -1.10
CA ALA A 992 -15.28 11.32 -1.13
C ALA A 992 -14.43 12.17 -0.17
N ALA A 993 -14.13 11.66 1.02
CA ALA A 993 -13.29 12.34 1.99
C ALA A 993 -11.85 12.54 1.50
N VAL A 994 -11.24 11.56 0.83
CA VAL A 994 -9.88 11.72 0.30
C VAL A 994 -9.82 12.76 -0.81
N HIS A 995 -10.86 12.88 -1.65
CA HIS A 995 -10.97 13.97 -2.62
C HIS A 995 -11.09 15.34 -1.93
N GLY A 996 -11.90 15.43 -0.87
CA GLY A 996 -12.04 16.65 -0.07
C GLY A 996 -10.74 17.09 0.61
N LEU A 997 -9.92 16.14 1.05
CA LEU A 997 -8.58 16.40 1.59
C LEU A 997 -7.59 16.81 0.49
N ALA A 998 -7.59 16.12 -0.65
CA ALA A 998 -6.70 16.41 -1.78
C ALA A 998 -6.88 17.86 -2.28
N ALA A 999 -8.12 18.35 -2.33
CA ALA A 999 -8.44 19.74 -2.70
C ALA A 999 -7.87 20.79 -1.72
N ARG A 1000 -7.41 20.38 -0.53
CA ARG A 1000 -6.84 21.24 0.53
C ARG A 1000 -5.34 21.04 0.72
N VAL A 1001 -4.71 20.20 -0.11
CA VAL A 1001 -3.25 20.10 -0.20
C VAL A 1001 -2.74 21.39 -0.88
N PRO A 1002 -1.82 22.14 -0.28
CA PRO A 1002 -1.29 23.36 -0.88
C PRO A 1002 -0.64 23.02 -2.22
N ALA A 1003 -0.83 23.88 -3.22
CA ALA A 1003 -0.02 23.80 -4.43
C ALA A 1003 1.46 24.00 -4.03
N GLY A 1004 2.27 22.97 -4.31
CA GLY A 1004 3.71 22.96 -4.03
C GLY A 1004 4.50 23.95 -4.88
#